data_AF-A0A1V5GK11-F1
#
_entry.id   AF-A0A1V5GK11-F1
#
_cell.length_a   1.000
_cell.length_b   1.000
_cell.length_c   1.000
_cell.angle_alpha   90.00
_cell.angle_beta   90.00
_cell.angle_gamma   90.00
#
_symmetry.space_group_name_H-M   'P 1'
#
loop_
_entity.id
_entity.type
_entity.pdbx_description
1 polymer ?
#
loop_
_entity_poly.entity_id
_entity_poly.type
_entity_poly.pdbx_seq_one_letter_code
_entity_poly.pdbx_strand_id
1 'polypeptide(L)'
;MIVSALAGPDETLAQAALAAVRETLEAKEFKTLADAMDSLEPVRQAQLLAVLAECGDASIAPAVIKIASSPNAAVREAALQALGELGNAGAAGVLLEAAAGDDQAAAAAARASLERLSGKGVELRLTAALNRAATPVKIEAAKALAARGARGAVPALLAAASSQDSEARLEAIKALGQLARASDVPCLLELIAEEQNAAERKAAENAAVLAAGRTEDPSQRAAVALAALAATEPSQLQRRLALIRIVARLGGDDALEAMRSALAADSLDVQTEALRALSEWQTAAPLQDLLGVAKSSTETTRQVLALRGFIQLLGRESDRSVDQTLALYAQAIGLAQRPDEKRLALGGIAAIADPKALQMAAGYLGASDTASEAAAAIVKIAESLAEKKPAECANALLQVVQTSSLPADVRQPAQRALAKIDPNWKEKLAPPKEQATAGKPESQPEAKPAAKPEAKPEAEKKTKAKPEAKPEAKSETAPAAKPAAKPESQPEAKPAAKPQAKPEAEKKTEAKPEAKSEAKPAGAPAAEAIGWRLGPQAYSFKNFTFFEAVDKTASIGLRYIEMYPRQAVSKDLPGADTHWTMSAETREAIKKKLDSAGVKLVAYGVAKGKDEADWRALFQFAKDMGIESITSEPKPEEMDLIEKLCEEFQIGVAIHNHPQPSAFWNPDTVLAVCEGRSKRIGACADTGHWMRSGVDPLEALKKLEGRIVSLHFKDLNEFGVRAAHDVPWGTGAGNARRLLEEIHRQGLKAVFSIEYETNWDSSLPEIAACAEFMNKIAAELGPMPETPAAQAAPGRRQGRQRARTPEAAATTVRPPNRRGGQQAARQAESAQPVAAKIEGAPAGPSAPAPKPEPKPAPKPVAAAPQASAPAASNGWRALFNGKDLEGWVCDADADAWEVDAEGVLFPKAKGNLYTRERFGDFVLDLEFKNAPQNNSGVFFRIDDPKSWVQTGIEIQIYDSFGKTELDKHSCGALYDCQAPLKNAVKQPGEWNRMILTVKGPQVYVVLNGELVVDANLDDWTEAEKNPDGTKNKFKTAIKDFKREGHIGLQYHGNPIWFRNIRIKPLS
;
A
#
# COMPACT_ATOMS: atom_id res chain seq x y z
N MET A 1 23.95 39.39 34.84
CA MET A 1 24.71 39.68 33.60
C MET A 1 24.14 38.91 32.43
N ILE A 2 24.11 37.58 32.46
CA ILE A 2 23.54 36.73 31.37
C ILE A 2 22.13 37.15 30.97
N VAL A 3 21.19 37.28 31.93
CA VAL A 3 19.81 37.75 31.64
C VAL A 3 19.79 39.11 30.91
N SER A 4 20.63 40.05 31.35
CA SER A 4 20.71 41.39 30.72
C SER A 4 21.31 41.34 29.31
N ALA A 5 22.23 40.41 29.05
CA ALA A 5 22.80 40.19 27.72
C ALA A 5 21.76 39.56 26.78
N LEU A 6 20.95 38.63 27.29
CA LEU A 6 19.88 37.99 26.51
C LEU A 6 18.72 38.94 26.19
N ALA A 7 18.40 39.86 27.12
CA ALA A 7 17.37 40.88 26.92
C ALA A 7 17.84 42.07 26.05
N GLY A 8 19.15 42.19 25.82
CA GLY A 8 19.72 43.28 25.03
C GLY A 8 19.57 43.09 23.52
N PRO A 9 19.70 44.17 22.73
CA PRO A 9 19.57 44.11 21.27
C PRO A 9 20.81 43.52 20.55
N ASP A 10 21.92 43.32 21.25
CA ASP A 10 23.17 42.79 20.67
C ASP A 10 23.09 41.26 20.51
N GLU A 11 22.88 40.81 19.27
CA GLU A 11 22.80 39.39 18.91
C GLU A 11 24.07 38.62 19.27
N THR A 12 25.25 39.22 19.08
CA THR A 12 26.54 38.55 19.34
C THR A 12 26.69 38.32 20.83
N LEU A 13 26.34 39.32 21.63
CA LEU A 13 26.38 39.22 23.08
C LEU A 13 25.36 38.23 23.62
N ALA A 14 24.16 38.17 23.02
CA ALA A 14 23.15 37.19 23.39
C ALA A 14 23.57 35.75 23.06
N GLN A 15 24.18 35.50 21.89
CA GLN A 15 24.72 34.18 21.55
C GLN A 15 25.86 33.78 22.49
N ALA A 16 26.76 34.71 22.82
CA ALA A 16 27.81 34.46 23.81
C ALA A 16 27.22 34.15 25.20
N ALA A 17 26.13 34.81 25.58
CA ALA A 17 25.43 34.54 26.83
C ALA A 17 24.79 33.13 26.84
N LEU A 18 24.17 32.70 25.74
CA LEU A 18 23.63 31.34 25.58
C LEU A 18 24.73 30.27 25.66
N ALA A 19 25.87 30.49 25.01
CA ALA A 19 27.02 29.60 25.12
C ALA A 19 27.55 29.53 26.55
N ALA A 20 27.64 30.67 27.25
CA ALA A 20 28.06 30.70 28.65
C ALA A 20 27.11 29.91 29.57
N VAL A 21 25.80 29.89 29.30
CA VAL A 21 24.85 29.07 30.07
C VAL A 21 25.23 27.58 29.96
N ARG A 22 25.61 27.10 28.78
CA ARG A 22 26.02 25.70 28.55
C ARG A 22 27.30 25.32 29.29
N GLU A 23 28.28 26.24 29.31
CA GLU A 23 29.65 25.92 29.71
C GLU A 23 29.95 26.20 31.19
N THR A 24 29.20 27.11 31.83
CA THR A 24 29.65 27.72 33.09
C THR A 24 28.65 27.70 34.25
N LEU A 25 27.36 27.47 34.00
CA LEU A 25 26.34 27.57 35.05
C LEU A 25 26.02 26.23 35.71
N GLU A 26 25.70 26.30 37.01
CA GLU A 26 25.26 25.19 37.83
C GLU A 26 23.72 25.17 37.98
N ALA A 27 23.19 24.01 38.36
CA ALA A 27 21.76 23.74 38.64
C ALA A 27 21.00 24.88 39.35
N LYS A 28 21.60 25.45 40.39
CA LYS A 28 21.01 26.51 41.23
C LYS A 28 20.79 27.82 40.47
N GLU A 29 21.56 28.09 39.42
CA GLU A 29 21.47 29.31 38.62
C GLU A 29 20.46 29.18 37.48
N PHE A 30 20.16 27.97 37.01
CA PHE A 30 19.17 27.74 35.96
C PHE A 30 17.76 28.16 36.37
N LYS A 31 17.41 28.04 37.65
CA LYS A 31 16.13 28.54 38.16
C LYS A 31 15.98 30.05 37.97
N THR A 32 17.04 30.81 38.25
CA THR A 32 17.06 32.27 38.06
C THR A 32 16.89 32.64 36.58
N LEU A 33 17.45 31.84 35.67
CA LEU A 33 17.26 32.04 34.22
C LEU A 33 15.84 31.70 33.77
N ALA A 34 15.27 30.61 34.28
CA ALA A 34 13.91 30.22 33.98
C ALA A 34 12.89 31.24 34.51
N ASP A 35 13.10 31.79 35.71
CA ASP A 35 12.27 32.85 36.30
C ASP A 35 12.38 34.18 35.53
N ALA A 36 13.46 34.40 34.78
CA ALA A 36 13.66 35.60 33.96
C ALA A 36 13.04 35.49 32.55
N MET A 37 12.39 34.38 32.21
CA MET A 37 11.93 34.13 30.83
C MET A 37 10.95 35.16 30.31
N ASP A 38 10.02 35.63 31.14
CA ASP A 38 9.01 36.61 30.75
C ASP A 38 9.60 37.98 30.36
N SER A 39 10.87 38.24 30.72
CA SER A 39 11.58 39.47 30.37
C SER A 39 12.27 39.43 29.01
N LEU A 40 12.28 38.27 28.33
CA LEU A 40 12.94 38.09 27.05
C LEU A 40 11.95 38.08 25.88
N GLU A 41 12.40 38.54 24.71
CA GLU A 41 11.65 38.40 23.46
C GLU A 41 11.45 36.92 23.07
N PRO A 42 10.39 36.55 22.35
CA PRO A 42 10.04 35.14 22.08
C PRO A 42 11.15 34.30 21.45
N VAL A 43 11.92 34.87 20.53
CA VAL A 43 13.06 34.17 19.89
C VAL A 43 14.12 33.80 20.94
N ARG A 44 14.38 34.70 21.90
CA ARG A 44 15.33 34.47 22.99
C ARG A 44 14.80 33.48 24.02
N GLN A 45 13.50 33.50 24.29
CA GLN A 45 12.85 32.49 25.13
C GLN A 45 13.07 31.09 24.54
N ALA A 46 12.78 30.90 23.25
CA ALA A 46 12.96 29.62 22.57
C ALA A 46 14.43 29.15 22.58
N GLN A 47 15.38 30.06 22.29
CA GLN A 47 16.81 29.73 22.33
C GLN A 47 17.30 29.35 23.72
N LEU A 48 16.88 30.09 24.77
CA LEU A 48 17.27 29.75 26.14
C LEU A 48 16.65 28.43 26.59
N LEU A 49 15.39 28.15 26.22
CA LEU A 49 14.74 26.87 26.51
C LEU A 49 15.49 25.69 25.90
N ALA A 50 15.97 25.81 24.65
CA ALA A 50 16.79 24.79 24.01
C ALA A 50 18.10 24.55 24.77
N VAL A 51 18.79 25.64 25.16
CA VAL A 51 20.03 25.54 25.95
C VAL A 51 19.79 24.90 27.32
N LEU A 52 18.71 25.30 28.01
CA LEU A 52 18.35 24.73 29.30
C LEU A 52 17.99 23.24 29.20
N ALA A 53 17.35 22.83 28.10
CA ALA A 53 17.05 21.43 27.81
C ALA A 53 18.32 20.59 27.68
N GLU A 54 19.31 21.08 26.92
CA GLU A 54 20.62 20.42 26.76
C GLU A 54 21.37 20.26 28.08
N CYS A 55 21.17 21.18 29.04
CA CYS A 55 21.77 21.08 30.37
C CYS A 55 21.15 19.94 31.21
N GLY A 56 19.94 19.48 30.88
CA GLY A 56 19.34 18.25 31.42
C GLY A 56 18.92 18.28 32.90
N ASP A 57 18.85 19.45 33.55
CA ASP A 57 18.51 19.54 34.97
C ASP A 57 16.99 19.51 35.23
N ALA A 58 16.48 18.37 35.68
CA ALA A 58 15.07 18.16 36.02
C ALA A 58 14.48 19.15 37.04
N SER A 59 15.31 19.86 37.83
CA SER A 59 14.87 20.85 38.82
C SER A 59 14.19 22.07 38.19
N ILE A 60 14.45 22.35 36.92
CA ILE A 60 13.89 23.49 36.19
C ILE A 60 12.57 23.17 35.49
N ALA A 61 12.23 21.89 35.35
CA ALA A 61 11.00 21.45 34.68
C ALA A 61 9.73 22.15 35.21
N PRO A 62 9.55 22.40 36.54
CA PRO A 62 8.39 23.15 37.02
C PRO A 62 8.26 24.57 36.47
N ALA A 63 9.37 25.25 36.16
CA ALA A 63 9.35 26.57 35.55
C ALA A 63 8.98 26.45 34.05
N VAL A 64 9.60 25.50 33.34
CA VAL A 64 9.32 25.26 31.92
C VAL A 64 7.88 24.80 31.67
N ILE A 65 7.29 24.03 32.60
CA ILE A 65 5.87 23.63 32.57
C ILE A 65 4.94 24.85 32.46
N LYS A 66 5.27 25.96 33.13
CA LYS A 66 4.46 27.19 33.04
C LYS A 66 4.57 27.83 31.66
N ILE A 67 5.75 27.79 31.05
CA ILE A 67 6.05 28.39 29.75
C ILE A 67 5.43 27.59 28.60
N ALA A 68 5.21 26.29 28.79
CA ALA A 68 4.55 25.42 27.81
C ALA A 68 3.10 25.82 27.45
N SER A 69 2.50 26.76 28.19
CA SER A 69 1.21 27.39 27.84
C SER A 69 1.35 28.78 27.22
N SER A 70 2.54 29.17 26.77
CA SER A 70 2.80 30.47 26.15
C SER A 70 1.87 30.71 24.94
N PRO A 71 1.35 31.94 24.75
CA PRO A 71 0.58 32.28 23.56
C PRO A 71 1.46 32.26 22.30
N ASN A 72 2.77 32.47 22.43
CA ASN A 72 3.69 32.42 21.31
C ASN A 72 3.98 30.97 20.90
N ALA A 73 3.72 30.63 19.63
CA ALA A 73 3.85 29.27 19.12
C ALA A 73 5.27 28.70 19.23
N ALA A 74 6.29 29.48 18.83
CA ALA A 74 7.67 29.04 18.87
C ALA A 74 8.16 28.80 20.31
N VAL A 75 7.72 29.64 21.26
CA VAL A 75 8.06 29.49 22.68
C VAL A 75 7.37 28.27 23.28
N ARG A 76 6.08 28.09 22.99
CA ARG A 76 5.32 26.92 23.42
C ARG A 76 5.94 25.63 22.91
N GLU A 77 6.26 25.56 21.62
CA GLU A 77 6.90 24.39 21.01
C GLU A 77 8.25 24.09 21.65
N ALA A 78 9.12 25.11 21.78
CA ALA A 78 10.43 24.96 22.41
C ALA A 78 10.33 24.50 23.87
N ALA A 79 9.34 25.00 24.63
CA ALA A 79 9.11 24.56 26.01
C ALA A 79 8.65 23.09 26.06
N LEU A 80 7.73 22.67 25.19
CA LEU A 80 7.28 21.29 25.11
C LEU A 80 8.41 20.33 24.73
N GLN A 81 9.29 20.72 23.79
CA GLN A 81 10.49 19.96 23.44
C GLN A 81 11.47 19.88 24.62
N ALA A 82 11.72 21.00 25.31
CA ALA A 82 12.61 21.05 26.47
C ALA A 82 12.16 20.12 27.59
N LEU A 83 10.86 20.05 27.87
CA LEU A 83 10.32 19.17 28.93
C LEU A 83 10.63 17.69 28.71
N GLY A 84 10.75 17.23 27.46
CA GLY A 84 11.17 15.87 27.17
C GLY A 84 12.58 15.58 27.67
N GLU A 85 13.52 16.54 27.50
CA GLU A 85 14.95 16.36 27.83
C GLU A 85 15.17 16.48 29.34
N LEU A 86 14.47 17.43 29.97
CA LEU A 86 14.61 17.70 31.41
C LEU A 86 14.14 16.54 32.28
N GLY A 87 13.25 15.69 31.79
CA GLY A 87 12.88 14.45 32.47
C GLY A 87 12.18 14.65 33.82
N ASN A 88 10.88 14.96 33.80
CA ASN A 88 10.10 15.14 35.03
C ASN A 88 8.68 14.55 34.91
N ALA A 89 8.28 13.73 35.89
CA ALA A 89 6.94 13.13 35.92
C ALA A 89 5.80 14.17 35.95
N GLY A 90 6.02 15.35 36.53
CA GLY A 90 5.07 16.46 36.53
C GLY A 90 4.79 17.05 35.16
N ALA A 91 5.71 16.91 34.19
CA ALA A 91 5.54 17.40 32.82
C ALA A 91 4.56 16.56 32.01
N ALA A 92 4.34 15.29 32.38
CA ALA A 92 3.51 14.36 31.63
C ALA A 92 2.09 14.88 31.38
N GLY A 93 1.48 15.56 32.36
CA GLY A 93 0.14 16.12 32.20
C GLY A 93 0.07 17.19 31.12
N VAL A 94 0.95 18.20 31.19
CA VAL A 94 0.99 19.29 30.21
C VAL A 94 1.34 18.79 28.81
N LEU A 95 2.26 17.83 28.71
CA LEU A 95 2.61 17.23 27.43
C LEU A 95 1.43 16.45 26.83
N LEU A 96 0.66 15.72 27.65
CA LEU A 96 -0.52 15.02 27.17
C LEU A 96 -1.64 15.97 26.70
N GLU A 97 -1.88 17.05 27.44
CA GLU A 97 -2.86 18.08 27.03
C GLU A 97 -2.43 18.76 25.72
N ALA A 98 -1.15 19.08 25.57
CA ALA A 98 -0.62 19.66 24.34
C ALA A 98 -0.68 18.67 23.15
N ALA A 99 -0.40 17.38 23.38
CA ALA A 99 -0.52 16.32 22.38
C ALA A 99 -1.96 16.12 21.90
N ALA A 100 -2.94 16.40 22.77
CA ALA A 100 -4.37 16.30 22.49
C ALA A 100 -4.98 17.58 21.89
N GLY A 101 -4.21 18.68 21.80
CA GLY A 101 -4.68 19.97 21.33
C GLY A 101 -4.69 20.13 19.80
N ASP A 102 -5.31 21.21 19.32
CA ASP A 102 -5.50 21.48 17.88
C ASP A 102 -4.22 21.97 17.17
N ASP A 103 -3.27 22.54 17.92
CA ASP A 103 -1.99 23.00 17.38
C ASP A 103 -1.10 21.82 17.02
N GLN A 104 -1.03 21.50 15.72
CA GLN A 104 -0.30 20.34 15.22
C GLN A 104 1.20 20.39 15.52
N ALA A 105 1.83 21.56 15.52
CA ALA A 105 3.27 21.69 15.81
C ALA A 105 3.53 21.42 17.29
N ALA A 106 2.74 22.02 18.17
CA ALA A 106 2.81 21.76 19.61
C ALA A 106 2.46 20.31 19.95
N ALA A 107 1.44 19.73 19.30
CA ALA A 107 1.04 18.34 19.50
C ALA A 107 2.15 17.37 19.08
N ALA A 108 2.77 17.59 17.92
CA ALA A 108 3.91 16.80 17.46
C ALA A 108 5.10 16.90 18.41
N ALA A 109 5.46 18.11 18.86
CA ALA A 109 6.52 18.32 19.84
C ALA A 109 6.23 17.60 21.16
N ALA A 110 4.99 17.69 21.65
CA ALA A 110 4.58 17.07 22.90
C ALA A 110 4.60 15.53 22.83
N ARG A 111 4.12 14.94 21.72
CA ARG A 111 4.19 13.49 21.46
C ARG A 111 5.63 12.99 21.45
N ALA A 112 6.52 13.66 20.73
CA ALA A 112 7.94 13.33 20.69
C ALA A 112 8.57 13.40 22.09
N SER A 113 8.24 14.44 22.86
CA SER A 113 8.70 14.57 24.25
C SER A 113 8.15 13.47 25.17
N LEU A 114 6.89 13.06 25.04
CA LEU A 114 6.30 11.98 25.84
C LEU A 114 7.00 10.64 25.64
N GLU A 115 7.43 10.34 24.41
CA GLU A 115 8.15 9.11 24.09
C GLU A 115 9.48 9.00 24.85
N ARG A 116 10.27 10.07 24.89
CA ARG A 116 11.59 10.08 25.54
C ARG A 116 11.61 10.60 26.99
N LEU A 117 10.49 11.12 27.50
CA LEU A 117 10.38 11.73 28.83
C LEU A 117 10.95 10.79 29.92
N SER A 118 12.05 11.19 30.54
CA SER A 118 12.66 10.43 31.61
C SER A 118 12.11 10.87 32.98
N GLY A 119 12.35 10.07 34.04
CA GLY A 119 11.97 10.43 35.41
C GLY A 119 11.13 9.38 36.14
N LYS A 120 11.38 9.24 37.44
CA LYS A 120 10.64 8.31 38.31
C LYS A 120 9.17 8.72 38.38
N GLY A 121 8.26 7.80 38.07
CA GLY A 121 6.81 8.01 38.14
C GLY A 121 6.16 8.56 36.87
N VAL A 122 6.91 8.74 35.76
CA VAL A 122 6.31 9.11 34.45
C VAL A 122 5.28 8.06 34.00
N GLU A 123 5.64 6.77 33.99
CA GLU A 123 4.72 5.69 33.61
C GLU A 123 3.47 5.66 34.49
N LEU A 124 3.63 5.91 35.79
CA LEU A 124 2.50 6.01 36.73
C LEU A 124 1.57 7.17 36.38
N ARG A 125 2.11 8.32 35.95
CA ARG A 125 1.32 9.48 35.52
C ARG A 125 0.56 9.22 34.22
N LEU A 126 1.22 8.63 33.23
CA LEU A 126 0.59 8.25 31.96
C LEU A 126 -0.54 7.23 32.21
N THR A 127 -0.28 6.25 33.07
CA THR A 127 -1.27 5.25 33.50
C THR A 127 -2.44 5.89 34.26
N ALA A 128 -2.19 6.90 35.08
CA ALA A 128 -3.25 7.64 35.77
C ALA A 128 -4.12 8.45 34.77
N ALA A 129 -3.50 9.04 33.75
CA ALA A 129 -4.19 9.81 32.71
C ALA A 129 -5.16 8.93 31.89
N LEU A 130 -4.76 7.70 31.55
CA LEU A 130 -5.65 6.72 30.88
C LEU A 130 -7.00 6.53 31.59
N ASN A 131 -7.00 6.60 32.93
CA ASN A 131 -8.19 6.31 33.73
C ASN A 131 -9.04 7.54 34.00
N ARG A 132 -8.42 8.72 34.14
CA ARG A 132 -9.07 9.90 34.74
C ARG A 132 -9.23 11.10 33.80
N ALA A 133 -8.53 11.13 32.67
CA ALA A 133 -8.52 12.28 31.78
C ALA A 133 -9.69 12.29 30.80
N ALA A 134 -9.81 13.36 30.00
CA ALA A 134 -10.72 13.42 28.86
C ALA A 134 -10.28 12.48 27.74
N THR A 135 -11.20 12.10 26.86
CA THR A 135 -10.97 11.12 25.77
C THR A 135 -9.74 11.43 24.91
N PRO A 136 -9.53 12.65 24.39
CA PRO A 136 -8.34 12.96 23.58
C PRO A 136 -7.02 12.71 24.33
N VAL A 137 -7.00 13.04 25.63
CA VAL A 137 -5.83 12.85 26.50
C VAL A 137 -5.59 11.37 26.82
N LYS A 138 -6.66 10.57 26.99
CA LYS A 138 -6.54 9.12 27.17
C LYS A 138 -5.90 8.46 25.95
N ILE A 139 -6.31 8.87 24.75
CA ILE A 139 -5.76 8.37 23.48
C ILE A 139 -4.25 8.65 23.42
N GLU A 140 -3.83 9.89 23.68
CA GLU A 140 -2.41 10.25 23.68
C GLU A 140 -1.62 9.54 24.80
N ALA A 141 -2.23 9.28 25.96
CA ALA A 141 -1.62 8.49 27.02
C ALA A 141 -1.40 7.03 26.60
N ALA A 142 -2.35 6.41 25.90
CA ALA A 142 -2.22 5.05 25.38
C ALA A 142 -1.08 4.96 24.34
N LYS A 143 -1.03 5.90 23.40
CA LYS A 143 0.04 6.01 22.40
C LYS A 143 1.41 6.18 23.05
N ALA A 144 1.52 7.10 24.01
CA ALA A 144 2.76 7.36 24.72
C ALA A 144 3.26 6.12 25.48
N LEU A 145 2.38 5.38 26.16
CA LEU A 145 2.73 4.14 26.84
C LEU A 145 3.23 3.06 25.86
N ALA A 146 2.58 2.93 24.71
CA ALA A 146 2.98 2.00 23.65
C ALA A 146 4.36 2.33 23.07
N ALA A 147 4.57 3.58 22.65
CA ALA A 147 5.83 4.07 22.10
C ALA A 147 7.01 3.86 23.06
N ARG A 148 6.76 4.06 24.36
CA ARG A 148 7.75 3.85 25.44
C ARG A 148 8.05 2.38 25.75
N GLY A 149 7.31 1.43 25.20
CA GLY A 149 7.44 0.03 25.57
C GLY A 149 7.03 -0.26 27.03
N ALA A 150 6.10 0.52 27.59
CA ALA A 150 5.72 0.48 29.01
C ALA A 150 4.88 -0.76 29.37
N ARG A 151 5.52 -1.94 29.41
CA ARG A 151 4.85 -3.22 29.71
C ARG A 151 4.21 -3.28 31.11
N GLY A 152 4.62 -2.42 32.04
CA GLY A 152 3.99 -2.31 33.36
C GLY A 152 2.58 -1.72 33.31
N ALA A 153 2.23 -1.01 32.23
CA ALA A 153 0.92 -0.39 32.04
C ALA A 153 -0.14 -1.33 31.41
N VAL A 154 0.22 -2.56 31.03
CA VAL A 154 -0.71 -3.53 30.42
C VAL A 154 -2.00 -3.71 31.23
N PRO A 155 -2.00 -3.86 32.57
CA PRO A 155 -3.23 -3.97 33.34
C PRO A 155 -4.15 -2.75 33.21
N ALA A 156 -3.59 -1.55 33.14
CA ALA A 156 -4.39 -0.33 32.97
C ALA A 156 -4.91 -0.16 31.55
N LEU A 157 -4.13 -0.58 30.54
CA LEU A 157 -4.59 -0.60 29.15
C LEU A 157 -5.71 -1.62 28.95
N LEU A 158 -5.68 -2.78 29.60
CA LEU A 158 -6.79 -3.74 29.60
C LEU A 158 -8.07 -3.14 30.21
N ALA A 159 -7.94 -2.40 31.30
CA ALA A 159 -9.07 -1.69 31.90
C ALA A 159 -9.62 -0.61 30.95
N ALA A 160 -8.76 0.18 30.30
CA ALA A 160 -9.16 1.19 29.31
C ALA A 160 -9.82 0.56 28.07
N ALA A 161 -9.30 -0.58 27.61
CA ALA A 161 -9.87 -1.38 26.52
C ALA A 161 -11.25 -1.98 26.86
N SER A 162 -11.63 -1.99 28.13
CA SER A 162 -12.96 -2.42 28.59
C SER A 162 -13.87 -1.24 28.95
N SER A 163 -13.44 0.00 28.68
CA SER A 163 -14.20 1.20 29.02
C SER A 163 -15.33 1.49 28.03
N GLN A 164 -16.29 2.33 28.44
CA GLN A 164 -17.39 2.79 27.58
C GLN A 164 -16.96 3.80 26.50
N ASP A 165 -15.79 4.41 26.66
CA ASP A 165 -15.21 5.39 25.75
C ASP A 165 -14.64 4.67 24.50
N SER A 166 -15.37 4.71 23.38
CA SER A 166 -15.03 3.92 22.18
C SER A 166 -13.69 4.31 21.56
N GLU A 167 -13.38 5.59 21.50
CA GLU A 167 -12.13 6.06 20.90
C GLU A 167 -10.93 5.71 21.79
N ALA A 168 -11.03 5.95 23.10
CA ALA A 168 -9.98 5.55 24.04
C ALA A 168 -9.83 4.02 24.11
N ARG A 169 -10.93 3.27 24.02
CA ARG A 169 -10.94 1.80 23.97
C ARG A 169 -10.17 1.28 22.76
N LEU A 170 -10.49 1.78 21.56
CA LEU A 170 -9.80 1.37 20.34
C LEU A 170 -8.29 1.62 20.44
N GLU A 171 -7.87 2.78 20.93
CA GLU A 171 -6.45 3.10 21.06
C GLU A 171 -5.75 2.25 22.12
N ALA A 172 -6.41 1.98 23.25
CA ALA A 172 -5.89 1.07 24.27
C ALA A 172 -5.67 -0.35 23.72
N ILE A 173 -6.59 -0.86 22.89
CA ILE A 173 -6.46 -2.17 22.24
C ILE A 173 -5.23 -2.20 21.30
N LYS A 174 -5.01 -1.15 20.51
CA LYS A 174 -3.81 -1.05 19.64
C LYS A 174 -2.52 -1.03 20.47
N ALA A 175 -2.48 -0.24 21.54
CA ALA A 175 -1.35 -0.17 22.45
C ALA A 175 -1.04 -1.55 23.08
N LEU A 176 -2.08 -2.31 23.47
CA LEU A 176 -1.92 -3.69 23.95
C LEU A 176 -1.28 -4.60 22.92
N GLY A 177 -1.57 -4.44 21.62
CA GLY A 177 -0.93 -5.24 20.57
C GLY A 177 0.60 -5.12 20.58
N GLN A 178 1.13 -3.94 20.94
CA GLN A 178 2.57 -3.71 21.04
C GLN A 178 3.17 -4.19 22.38
N LEU A 179 2.42 -4.07 23.48
CA LEU A 179 2.96 -4.24 24.83
C LEU A 179 2.65 -5.58 25.49
N ALA A 180 1.54 -6.22 25.14
CA ALA A 180 1.04 -7.42 25.80
C ALA A 180 2.02 -8.61 25.64
N ARG A 181 2.07 -9.49 26.63
CA ARG A 181 2.84 -10.73 26.59
C ARG A 181 1.96 -11.92 26.22
N ALA A 182 2.57 -13.07 25.94
CA ALA A 182 1.84 -14.31 25.72
C ALA A 182 0.89 -14.66 26.89
N SER A 183 1.27 -14.29 28.13
CA SER A 183 0.41 -14.46 29.32
C SER A 183 -0.87 -13.64 29.30
N ASP A 184 -0.94 -12.59 28.49
CA ASP A 184 -2.07 -11.65 28.47
C ASP A 184 -3.10 -12.00 27.39
N VAL A 185 -2.81 -13.01 26.54
CA VAL A 185 -3.69 -13.48 25.47
C VAL A 185 -5.11 -13.79 25.96
N PRO A 186 -5.35 -14.50 27.08
CA PRO A 186 -6.70 -14.74 27.57
C PRO A 186 -7.52 -13.45 27.74
N CYS A 187 -6.91 -12.42 28.33
CA CYS A 187 -7.57 -11.13 28.53
C CYS A 187 -7.88 -10.41 27.21
N LEU A 188 -6.99 -10.52 26.21
CA LEU A 188 -7.20 -9.92 24.89
C LEU A 188 -8.33 -10.61 24.12
N LEU A 189 -8.48 -11.92 24.26
CA LEU A 189 -9.58 -12.66 23.65
C LEU A 189 -10.93 -12.31 24.29
N GLU A 190 -10.95 -11.99 25.60
CA GLU A 190 -12.18 -11.51 26.25
C GLU A 190 -12.64 -10.15 25.75
N LEU A 191 -11.72 -9.33 25.21
CA LEU A 191 -12.10 -8.09 24.55
C LEU A 191 -12.89 -8.34 23.26
N ILE A 192 -12.92 -9.54 22.69
CA ILE A 192 -13.68 -9.83 21.49
C ILE A 192 -15.14 -10.11 21.88
N ALA A 193 -15.94 -9.05 21.92
CA ALA A 193 -17.35 -9.10 22.28
C ALA A 193 -18.28 -8.99 21.05
N GLU A 194 -19.50 -9.51 21.19
CA GLU A 194 -20.48 -9.55 20.11
C GLU A 194 -20.86 -8.15 19.60
N GLU A 195 -21.03 -7.19 20.52
CA GLU A 195 -21.55 -5.84 20.24
C GLU A 195 -20.48 -4.83 19.79
N GLN A 196 -19.22 -5.24 19.61
CA GLN A 196 -18.17 -4.32 19.18
C GLN A 196 -18.35 -3.79 17.75
N ASN A 197 -17.72 -2.67 17.42
CA ASN A 197 -17.60 -2.26 16.02
C ASN A 197 -16.47 -3.04 15.31
N ALA A 198 -16.43 -2.95 13.98
CA ALA A 198 -15.47 -3.72 13.18
C ALA A 198 -14.01 -3.31 13.41
N ALA A 199 -13.75 -2.02 13.67
CA ALA A 199 -12.39 -1.52 13.90
C ALA A 199 -11.82 -2.04 15.23
N GLU A 200 -12.62 -2.02 16.29
CA GLU A 200 -12.25 -2.53 17.62
C GLU A 200 -12.01 -4.03 17.58
N ARG A 201 -12.89 -4.81 16.94
CA ARG A 201 -12.67 -6.25 16.76
C ARG A 201 -11.37 -6.54 16.02
N LYS A 202 -11.12 -5.86 14.90
CA LYS A 202 -9.88 -6.05 14.13
C LYS A 202 -8.64 -5.70 14.96
N ALA A 203 -8.70 -4.63 15.76
CA ALA A 203 -7.62 -4.27 16.66
C ALA A 203 -7.39 -5.34 17.74
N ALA A 204 -8.46 -5.90 18.32
CA ALA A 204 -8.38 -6.94 19.35
C ALA A 204 -7.84 -8.25 18.77
N GLU A 205 -8.31 -8.65 17.58
CA GLU A 205 -7.79 -9.79 16.83
C GLU A 205 -6.28 -9.65 16.59
N ASN A 206 -5.84 -8.48 16.11
CA ASN A 206 -4.42 -8.20 15.91
C ASN A 206 -3.63 -8.25 17.21
N ALA A 207 -4.12 -7.61 18.28
CA ALA A 207 -3.44 -7.61 19.56
C ALA A 207 -3.25 -9.03 20.12
N ALA A 208 -4.29 -9.86 20.03
CA ALA A 208 -4.25 -11.25 20.47
C ALA A 208 -3.25 -12.09 19.65
N VAL A 209 -3.25 -11.95 18.32
CA VAL A 209 -2.30 -12.66 17.44
C VAL A 209 -0.85 -12.25 17.74
N LEU A 210 -0.57 -10.95 17.90
CA LEU A 210 0.78 -10.46 18.23
C LEU A 210 1.25 -10.97 19.59
N ALA A 211 0.38 -10.92 20.60
CA ALA A 211 0.69 -11.41 21.95
C ALA A 211 0.94 -12.92 21.95
N ALA A 212 0.11 -13.70 21.26
CA ALA A 212 0.27 -15.14 21.14
C ALA A 212 1.53 -15.54 20.36
N GLY A 213 1.90 -14.76 19.32
CA GLY A 213 3.13 -14.95 18.56
C GLY A 213 4.41 -14.84 19.39
N ARG A 214 4.36 -14.17 20.56
CA ARG A 214 5.46 -14.08 21.54
C ARG A 214 5.65 -15.36 22.37
N THR A 215 4.86 -16.40 22.13
CA THR A 215 5.06 -17.74 22.73
C THR A 215 6.26 -18.41 22.08
N GLU A 216 7.19 -18.90 22.90
CA GLU A 216 8.44 -19.54 22.45
C GLU A 216 8.18 -20.78 21.59
N ASP A 217 7.26 -21.65 22.01
CA ASP A 217 6.87 -22.84 21.28
C ASP A 217 5.78 -22.51 20.23
N PRO A 218 6.07 -22.61 18.92
CA PRO A 218 5.09 -22.32 17.88
C PRO A 218 3.83 -23.19 17.94
N SER A 219 3.95 -24.44 18.40
CA SER A 219 2.82 -25.36 18.51
C SER A 219 1.79 -24.92 19.55
N GLN A 220 2.21 -24.15 20.54
CA GLN A 220 1.36 -23.69 21.64
C GLN A 220 0.69 -22.34 21.36
N ARG A 221 1.09 -21.64 20.29
CA ARG A 221 0.59 -20.28 19.99
C ARG A 221 -0.93 -20.22 19.87
N ALA A 222 -1.54 -21.24 19.26
CA ALA A 222 -2.99 -21.30 19.06
C ALA A 222 -3.77 -21.86 20.26
N ALA A 223 -3.11 -22.48 21.25
CA ALA A 223 -3.78 -23.28 22.28
C ALA A 223 -4.83 -22.50 23.08
N VAL A 224 -4.52 -21.27 23.48
CA VAL A 224 -5.44 -20.39 24.24
C VAL A 224 -6.62 -19.94 23.36
N ALA A 225 -6.36 -19.57 22.11
CA ALA A 225 -7.40 -19.15 21.17
C ALA A 225 -8.33 -20.31 20.77
N LEU A 226 -7.79 -21.53 20.65
CA LEU A 226 -8.54 -22.75 20.43
C LEU A 226 -9.47 -23.07 21.61
N ALA A 227 -8.98 -22.95 22.85
CA ALA A 227 -9.80 -23.12 24.04
C ALA A 227 -10.94 -22.09 24.09
N ALA A 228 -10.66 -20.83 23.77
CA ALA A 228 -11.68 -19.79 23.69
C ALA A 228 -12.71 -20.04 22.59
N LEU A 229 -12.29 -20.52 21.41
CA LEU A 229 -13.18 -20.89 20.31
C LEU A 229 -14.11 -22.04 20.71
N ALA A 230 -13.58 -23.06 21.38
CA ALA A 230 -14.35 -24.20 21.87
C ALA A 230 -15.38 -23.79 22.96
N ALA A 231 -15.04 -22.81 23.79
CA ALA A 231 -15.91 -22.30 24.84
C ALA A 231 -16.96 -21.27 24.35
N THR A 232 -16.89 -20.82 23.10
CA THR A 232 -17.81 -19.80 22.56
C THR A 232 -19.13 -20.42 22.12
N GLU A 233 -20.23 -19.93 22.70
CA GLU A 233 -21.59 -20.42 22.42
C GLU A 233 -22.02 -20.13 20.97
N PRO A 234 -22.84 -20.98 20.33
CA PRO A 234 -23.30 -20.77 18.96
C PRO A 234 -24.02 -19.43 18.72
N SER A 235 -24.62 -18.83 19.76
CA SER A 235 -25.28 -17.52 19.68
C SER A 235 -24.32 -16.34 19.58
N GLN A 236 -23.03 -16.52 19.91
CA GLN A 236 -22.00 -15.47 19.86
C GLN A 236 -21.27 -15.52 18.51
N LEU A 237 -22.02 -15.26 17.44
CA LEU A 237 -21.54 -15.47 16.07
C LEU A 237 -20.32 -14.58 15.77
N GLN A 238 -20.36 -13.28 16.05
CA GLN A 238 -19.25 -12.38 15.74
C GLN A 238 -17.98 -12.74 16.52
N ARG A 239 -18.12 -13.10 17.80
CA ARG A 239 -16.97 -13.59 18.60
C ARG A 239 -16.39 -14.87 18.00
N ARG A 240 -17.25 -15.81 17.59
CA ARG A 240 -16.83 -17.07 16.97
C ARG A 240 -16.08 -16.85 15.66
N LEU A 241 -16.58 -15.97 14.77
CA LEU A 241 -15.92 -15.64 13.50
C LEU A 241 -14.55 -14.98 13.72
N ALA A 242 -14.44 -14.08 14.69
CA ALA A 242 -13.17 -13.45 15.05
C ALA A 242 -12.14 -14.47 15.60
N LEU A 243 -12.57 -15.40 16.46
CA LEU A 243 -11.71 -16.46 16.97
C LEU A 243 -11.23 -17.41 15.87
N ILE A 244 -12.07 -17.71 14.86
CA ILE A 244 -11.66 -18.46 13.67
C ILE A 244 -10.51 -17.77 12.93
N ARG A 245 -10.63 -16.46 12.69
CA ARG A 245 -9.54 -15.67 12.05
C ARG A 245 -8.26 -15.68 12.87
N ILE A 246 -8.35 -15.53 14.19
CA ILE A 246 -7.18 -15.54 15.09
C ILE A 246 -6.50 -16.91 15.04
N VAL A 247 -7.25 -17.99 15.25
CA VAL A 247 -6.71 -19.36 15.23
C VAL A 247 -6.04 -19.66 13.89
N ALA A 248 -6.66 -19.28 12.78
CA ALA A 248 -6.09 -19.48 11.45
C ALA A 248 -4.78 -18.70 11.21
N ARG A 249 -4.68 -17.48 11.72
CA ARG A 249 -3.46 -16.66 11.62
C ARG A 249 -2.32 -17.19 12.49
N LEU A 250 -2.64 -17.82 13.63
CA LEU A 250 -1.66 -18.46 14.50
C LEU A 250 -1.13 -19.77 13.92
N GLY A 251 -1.96 -20.48 13.15
CA GLY A 251 -1.58 -21.68 12.42
C GLY A 251 -1.28 -22.87 13.35
N GLY A 252 -0.72 -23.93 12.78
CA GLY A 252 -0.45 -25.20 13.46
C GLY A 252 -1.50 -26.27 13.16
N ASP A 253 -1.17 -27.52 13.48
CA ASP A 253 -2.00 -28.68 13.13
C ASP A 253 -3.34 -28.67 13.86
N ASP A 254 -3.35 -28.33 15.16
CA ASP A 254 -4.59 -28.21 15.93
C ASP A 254 -5.49 -27.07 15.43
N ALA A 255 -4.88 -25.96 14.97
CA ALA A 255 -5.61 -24.86 14.34
C ALA A 255 -6.24 -25.29 13.02
N LEU A 256 -5.52 -26.07 12.21
CA LEU A 256 -6.04 -26.62 10.96
C LEU A 256 -7.21 -27.57 11.22
N GLU A 257 -7.12 -28.42 12.24
CA GLU A 257 -8.20 -29.32 12.61
C GLU A 257 -9.44 -28.55 13.12
N ALA A 258 -9.24 -27.47 13.86
CA ALA A 258 -10.34 -26.57 14.24
C ALA A 258 -11.01 -25.93 13.02
N MET A 259 -10.25 -25.55 11.98
CA MET A 259 -10.84 -25.04 10.74
C MET A 259 -11.66 -26.10 10.00
N ARG A 260 -11.20 -27.36 9.97
CA ARG A 260 -11.97 -28.49 9.41
C ARG A 260 -13.26 -28.72 10.17
N SER A 261 -13.23 -28.63 11.50
CA SER A 261 -14.44 -28.67 12.33
C SER A 261 -15.39 -27.51 11.99
N ALA A 262 -14.86 -26.29 11.81
CA ALA A 262 -15.65 -25.12 11.43
C ALA A 262 -16.26 -25.23 10.02
N LEU A 263 -15.59 -25.89 9.06
CA LEU A 263 -16.15 -26.20 7.75
C LEU A 263 -17.37 -27.14 7.80
N ALA A 264 -17.48 -27.94 8.86
CA ALA A 264 -18.58 -28.88 9.09
C ALA A 264 -19.67 -28.30 10.02
N ALA A 265 -19.56 -27.05 10.46
CA ALA A 265 -20.53 -26.43 11.37
C ALA A 265 -21.88 -26.15 10.68
N ASP A 266 -22.99 -26.14 11.42
CA ASP A 266 -24.32 -25.87 10.83
C ASP A 266 -24.48 -24.44 10.29
N SER A 267 -23.70 -23.48 10.80
CA SER A 267 -23.77 -22.07 10.38
C SER A 267 -23.00 -21.83 9.08
N LEU A 268 -23.70 -21.31 8.05
CA LEU A 268 -23.08 -20.94 6.78
C LEU A 268 -22.03 -19.83 6.91
N ASP A 269 -22.22 -18.89 7.84
CA ASP A 269 -21.24 -17.83 8.11
C ASP A 269 -19.94 -18.41 8.66
N VAL A 270 -20.04 -19.34 9.61
CA VAL A 270 -18.88 -20.06 10.18
C VAL A 270 -18.16 -20.87 9.11
N GLN A 271 -18.91 -21.61 8.29
CA GLN A 271 -18.35 -22.39 7.18
C GLN A 271 -17.63 -21.49 6.15
N THR A 272 -18.22 -20.32 5.84
CA THR A 272 -17.64 -19.37 4.88
C THR A 272 -16.38 -18.71 5.42
N GLU A 273 -16.36 -18.36 6.70
CA GLU A 273 -15.18 -17.78 7.34
C GLU A 273 -14.04 -18.79 7.46
N ALA A 274 -14.35 -20.05 7.80
CA ALA A 274 -13.37 -21.13 7.78
C ALA A 274 -12.76 -21.34 6.39
N LEU A 275 -13.56 -21.22 5.32
CA LEU A 275 -13.04 -21.27 3.95
C LEU A 275 -12.09 -20.11 3.63
N ARG A 276 -12.40 -18.89 4.07
CA ARG A 276 -11.49 -17.75 3.89
C ARG A 276 -10.17 -18.00 4.62
N ALA A 277 -10.26 -18.40 5.89
CA ALA A 277 -9.11 -18.76 6.71
C ALA A 277 -8.22 -19.83 6.05
N LEU A 278 -8.81 -20.92 5.54
CA LEU A 278 -8.08 -21.98 4.86
C LEU A 278 -7.48 -21.53 3.51
N SER A 279 -8.13 -20.59 2.81
CA SER A 279 -7.60 -20.04 1.55
C SER A 279 -6.34 -19.20 1.76
N GLU A 280 -6.19 -18.59 2.94
CA GLU A 280 -5.04 -17.77 3.32
C GLU A 280 -4.00 -18.52 4.15
N TRP A 281 -4.15 -19.84 4.30
CA TRP A 281 -3.29 -20.66 5.13
C TRP A 281 -1.82 -20.57 4.72
N GLN A 282 -0.92 -20.67 5.69
CA GLN A 282 0.50 -20.40 5.52
C GLN A 282 1.18 -21.49 4.68
N THR A 283 0.64 -22.70 4.67
CA THR A 283 1.15 -23.86 3.94
C THR A 283 0.09 -24.45 3.01
N ALA A 284 0.51 -25.39 2.15
CA ALA A 284 -0.38 -26.11 1.26
C ALA A 284 -1.25 -27.19 1.95
N ALA A 285 -1.23 -27.30 3.28
CA ALA A 285 -1.92 -28.35 4.02
C ALA A 285 -3.45 -28.42 3.77
N PRO A 286 -4.19 -27.30 3.64
CA PRO A 286 -5.63 -27.30 3.37
C PRO A 286 -6.07 -27.67 1.96
N LEU A 287 -5.15 -28.00 1.05
CA LEU A 287 -5.47 -28.15 -0.37
C LEU A 287 -6.61 -29.14 -0.64
N GLN A 288 -6.60 -30.29 0.03
CA GLN A 288 -7.64 -31.29 -0.17
C GLN A 288 -8.97 -30.88 0.46
N ASP A 289 -8.92 -30.15 1.58
CA ASP A 289 -10.10 -29.59 2.24
C ASP A 289 -10.81 -28.59 1.29
N LEU A 290 -10.06 -27.65 0.71
CA LEU A 290 -10.58 -26.67 -0.25
C LEU A 290 -11.08 -27.33 -1.55
N LEU A 291 -10.35 -28.30 -2.09
CA LEU A 291 -10.76 -29.04 -3.27
C LEU A 291 -12.07 -29.81 -3.04
N GLY A 292 -12.22 -30.44 -1.87
CA GLY A 292 -13.42 -31.15 -1.46
C GLY A 292 -14.65 -30.23 -1.48
N VAL A 293 -14.53 -29.03 -0.92
CA VAL A 293 -15.62 -28.04 -0.92
C VAL A 293 -15.90 -27.49 -2.32
N ALA A 294 -14.87 -27.19 -3.12
CA ALA A 294 -15.05 -26.74 -4.50
C ALA A 294 -15.82 -27.77 -5.37
N LYS A 295 -15.63 -29.06 -5.11
CA LYS A 295 -16.32 -30.16 -5.82
C LYS A 295 -17.75 -30.39 -5.36
N SER A 296 -18.02 -30.27 -4.06
CA SER A 296 -19.26 -30.74 -3.44
C SER A 296 -20.25 -29.63 -3.06
N SER A 297 -19.78 -28.39 -2.90
CA SER A 297 -20.64 -27.28 -2.48
C SER A 297 -21.68 -26.95 -3.55
N THR A 298 -22.95 -26.94 -3.16
CA THR A 298 -24.06 -26.42 -3.97
C THR A 298 -24.18 -24.89 -3.89
N GLU A 299 -23.54 -24.28 -2.89
CA GLU A 299 -23.51 -22.83 -2.70
C GLU A 299 -22.42 -22.18 -3.55
N THR A 300 -22.84 -21.31 -4.47
CA THR A 300 -21.95 -20.66 -5.46
C THR A 300 -20.82 -19.88 -4.77
N THR A 301 -21.13 -19.08 -3.75
CA THR A 301 -20.14 -18.24 -3.06
C THR A 301 -19.03 -19.10 -2.43
N ARG A 302 -19.39 -20.21 -1.79
CA ARG A 302 -18.45 -21.12 -1.14
C ARG A 302 -17.63 -21.92 -2.14
N GLN A 303 -18.27 -22.40 -3.22
CA GLN A 303 -17.58 -23.07 -4.30
C GLN A 303 -16.49 -22.18 -4.90
N VAL A 304 -16.82 -20.92 -5.21
CA VAL A 304 -15.90 -19.94 -5.80
C VAL A 304 -14.76 -19.63 -4.83
N LEU A 305 -15.08 -19.38 -3.55
CA LEU A 305 -14.08 -19.10 -2.53
C LEU A 305 -13.11 -20.27 -2.36
N ALA A 306 -13.65 -21.49 -2.24
CA ALA A 306 -12.86 -22.70 -2.10
C ALA A 306 -11.98 -22.97 -3.33
N LEU A 307 -12.51 -22.77 -4.54
CA LEU A 307 -11.75 -22.95 -5.78
C LEU A 307 -10.62 -21.93 -5.91
N ARG A 308 -10.87 -20.66 -5.62
CA ARG A 308 -9.85 -19.61 -5.66
C ARG A 308 -8.77 -19.84 -4.59
N GLY A 309 -9.17 -20.19 -3.37
CA GLY A 309 -8.24 -20.58 -2.32
C GLY A 309 -7.41 -21.79 -2.69
N PHE A 310 -8.03 -22.82 -3.28
CA PHE A 310 -7.33 -24.00 -3.78
C PHE A 310 -6.27 -23.61 -4.83
N ILE A 311 -6.63 -22.82 -5.84
CA ILE A 311 -5.71 -22.34 -6.87
C ILE A 311 -4.55 -21.55 -6.25
N GLN A 312 -4.84 -20.66 -5.30
CA GLN A 312 -3.83 -19.87 -4.60
C GLN A 312 -2.85 -20.75 -3.81
N LEU A 313 -3.34 -21.76 -3.09
CA LEU A 313 -2.49 -22.67 -2.33
C LEU A 313 -1.67 -23.62 -3.19
N LEU A 314 -2.06 -23.89 -4.45
CA LEU A 314 -1.25 -24.72 -5.36
C LEU A 314 0.11 -24.10 -5.66
N GLY A 315 0.20 -22.76 -5.65
CA GLY A 315 1.45 -22.02 -5.81
C GLY A 315 2.34 -21.97 -4.56
N ARG A 316 1.89 -22.54 -3.43
CA ARG A 316 2.70 -22.63 -2.20
C ARG A 316 3.67 -23.82 -2.29
N GLU A 317 4.81 -23.65 -1.64
CA GLU A 317 5.82 -24.70 -1.53
C GLU A 317 5.24 -25.97 -0.89
N SER A 318 5.66 -27.12 -1.41
CA SER A 318 5.21 -28.43 -0.98
C SER A 318 6.09 -29.54 -1.57
N ASP A 319 5.94 -30.76 -1.06
CA ASP A 319 6.60 -31.95 -1.58
C ASP A 319 5.98 -32.50 -2.89
N ARG A 320 5.05 -31.76 -3.51
CA ARG A 320 4.40 -32.19 -4.76
C ARG A 320 5.37 -32.10 -5.93
N SER A 321 5.37 -33.12 -6.76
CA SER A 321 6.04 -33.05 -8.06
C SER A 321 5.34 -32.05 -8.99
N VAL A 322 6.05 -31.63 -10.04
CA VAL A 322 5.46 -30.80 -11.12
C VAL A 322 4.23 -31.49 -11.71
N ASP A 323 4.29 -32.80 -11.95
CA ASP A 323 3.17 -33.57 -12.50
C ASP A 323 1.94 -33.54 -11.59
N GLN A 324 2.15 -33.71 -10.28
CA GLN A 324 1.07 -33.63 -9.29
C GLN A 324 0.47 -32.23 -9.24
N THR A 325 1.31 -31.19 -9.28
CA THR A 325 0.86 -29.79 -9.25
C THR A 325 0.07 -29.42 -10.49
N LEU A 326 0.55 -29.78 -11.68
CA LEU A 326 -0.16 -29.55 -12.94
C LEU A 326 -1.48 -30.32 -13.01
N ALA A 327 -1.53 -31.56 -12.52
CA ALA A 327 -2.78 -32.31 -12.44
C ALA A 327 -3.84 -31.63 -11.54
N LEU A 328 -3.41 -30.96 -10.47
CA LEU A 328 -4.29 -30.21 -9.59
C LEU A 328 -4.76 -28.89 -10.24
N TYR A 329 -3.90 -28.18 -10.98
CA TYR A 329 -4.34 -27.03 -11.77
C TYR A 329 -5.34 -27.42 -12.86
N ALA A 330 -5.13 -28.56 -13.53
CA ALA A 330 -6.09 -29.08 -14.51
C ALA A 330 -7.45 -29.40 -13.85
N GLN A 331 -7.45 -29.98 -12.64
CA GLN A 331 -8.68 -30.15 -11.87
C GLN A 331 -9.35 -28.82 -11.52
N ALA A 332 -8.58 -27.81 -11.10
CA ALA A 332 -9.13 -26.48 -10.81
C ALA A 332 -9.81 -25.86 -12.04
N ILE A 333 -9.16 -25.92 -13.21
CA ILE A 333 -9.73 -25.42 -14.47
C ILE A 333 -10.99 -26.19 -14.86
N GLY A 334 -11.03 -27.51 -14.63
CA GLY A 334 -12.22 -28.32 -14.88
C GLY A 334 -13.41 -27.99 -13.96
N LEU A 335 -13.14 -27.48 -12.75
CA LEU A 335 -14.17 -27.03 -11.82
C LEU A 335 -14.60 -25.57 -12.04
N ALA A 336 -13.74 -24.77 -12.68
CA ALA A 336 -13.97 -23.34 -12.91
C ALA A 336 -15.18 -23.10 -13.81
N GLN A 337 -16.18 -22.42 -13.27
CA GLN A 337 -17.37 -21.99 -14.01
C GLN A 337 -17.18 -20.59 -14.61
N ARG A 338 -16.20 -19.84 -14.11
CA ARG A 338 -15.96 -18.46 -14.52
C ARG A 338 -14.61 -18.28 -15.22
N PRO A 339 -14.54 -17.40 -16.25
CA PRO A 339 -13.28 -17.13 -16.95
C PRO A 339 -12.14 -16.66 -16.05
N ASP A 340 -12.43 -15.84 -15.04
CA ASP A 340 -11.44 -15.32 -14.09
C ASP A 340 -10.79 -16.41 -13.23
N GLU A 341 -11.52 -17.47 -12.87
CA GLU A 341 -10.97 -18.62 -12.14
C GLU A 341 -9.99 -19.42 -13.02
N LYS A 342 -10.35 -19.62 -14.29
CA LYS A 342 -9.45 -20.27 -15.26
C LYS A 342 -8.19 -19.44 -15.50
N ARG A 343 -8.32 -18.11 -15.59
CA ARG A 343 -7.18 -17.20 -15.71
C ARG A 343 -6.28 -17.24 -14.49
N LEU A 344 -6.86 -17.27 -13.29
CA LEU A 344 -6.11 -17.41 -12.04
C LEU A 344 -5.28 -18.72 -12.04
N ALA A 345 -5.87 -19.84 -12.47
CA ALA A 345 -5.17 -21.11 -12.60
C ALA A 345 -4.06 -21.07 -13.65
N LEU A 346 -4.28 -20.42 -14.80
CA LEU A 346 -3.26 -20.22 -15.83
C LEU A 346 -2.09 -19.35 -15.32
N GLY A 347 -2.37 -18.33 -14.52
CA GLY A 347 -1.35 -17.54 -13.84
C GLY A 347 -0.49 -18.39 -12.88
N GLY A 348 -1.11 -19.35 -12.19
CA GLY A 348 -0.42 -20.34 -11.36
C GLY A 348 0.46 -21.29 -12.18
N ILE A 349 -0.04 -21.81 -13.30
CA ILE A 349 0.72 -22.62 -14.26
C ILE A 349 1.92 -21.82 -14.80
N ALA A 350 1.75 -20.52 -15.05
CA ALA A 350 2.79 -19.64 -15.57
C ALA A 350 4.01 -19.48 -14.63
N ALA A 351 3.88 -19.82 -13.35
CA ALA A 351 4.97 -19.82 -12.38
C ALA A 351 5.81 -21.11 -12.41
N ILE A 352 5.38 -22.14 -13.15
CA ILE A 352 6.05 -23.45 -13.21
C ILE A 352 6.98 -23.49 -14.43
N ALA A 353 8.28 -23.38 -14.18
CA ALA A 353 9.30 -23.53 -15.21
C ALA A 353 9.52 -25.01 -15.58
N ASP A 354 8.56 -25.63 -16.27
CA ASP A 354 8.65 -27.00 -16.81
C ASP A 354 8.01 -27.12 -18.22
N PRO A 355 8.57 -27.92 -19.15
CA PRO A 355 7.97 -28.14 -20.48
C PRO A 355 6.53 -28.64 -20.46
N LYS A 356 6.13 -29.41 -19.44
CA LYS A 356 4.74 -29.89 -19.30
C LYS A 356 3.78 -28.74 -18.96
N ALA A 357 4.25 -27.72 -18.25
CA ALA A 357 3.48 -26.50 -17.99
C ALA A 357 3.26 -25.70 -19.29
N LEU A 358 4.28 -25.59 -20.15
CA LEU A 358 4.14 -25.00 -21.49
C LEU A 358 3.08 -25.73 -22.31
N GLN A 359 3.16 -27.07 -22.35
CA GLN A 359 2.21 -27.89 -23.09
C GLN A 359 0.78 -27.72 -22.57
N MET A 360 0.62 -27.68 -21.24
CA MET A 360 -0.68 -27.46 -20.61
C MET A 360 -1.25 -26.08 -20.97
N ALA A 361 -0.47 -25.01 -20.84
CA ALA A 361 -0.90 -23.65 -21.19
C ALA A 361 -1.27 -23.54 -22.69
N ALA A 362 -0.49 -24.16 -23.57
CA ALA A 362 -0.76 -24.21 -25.00
C ALA A 362 -2.13 -24.82 -25.34
N GLY A 363 -2.60 -25.80 -24.57
CA GLY A 363 -3.92 -26.40 -24.72
C GLY A 363 -5.09 -25.42 -24.58
N TYR A 364 -4.86 -24.24 -23.97
CA TYR A 364 -5.88 -23.22 -23.72
C TYR A 364 -5.82 -22.03 -24.70
N LEU A 365 -4.92 -22.02 -25.69
CA LEU A 365 -4.82 -20.96 -26.69
C LEU A 365 -6.06 -20.87 -27.60
N GLY A 366 -6.79 -21.96 -27.77
CA GLY A 366 -8.01 -22.01 -28.60
C GLY A 366 -9.28 -21.52 -27.89
N ALA A 367 -9.25 -21.29 -26.58
CA ALA A 367 -10.42 -20.91 -25.79
C ALA A 367 -10.58 -19.38 -25.73
N SER A 368 -11.70 -18.86 -26.24
CA SER A 368 -11.90 -17.41 -26.40
C SER A 368 -11.87 -16.60 -25.09
N ASP A 369 -12.15 -17.21 -23.95
CA ASP A 369 -12.20 -16.59 -22.63
C ASP A 369 -10.84 -16.59 -21.89
N THR A 370 -9.89 -17.43 -22.31
CA THR A 370 -8.58 -17.65 -21.67
C THR A 370 -7.36 -17.55 -22.60
N ALA A 371 -7.54 -17.41 -23.92
CA ALA A 371 -6.46 -17.46 -24.90
C ALA A 371 -5.33 -16.45 -24.62
N SER A 372 -5.66 -15.22 -24.26
CA SER A 372 -4.65 -14.20 -23.95
C SER A 372 -3.85 -14.52 -22.69
N GLU A 373 -4.50 -15.08 -21.67
CA GLU A 373 -3.82 -15.49 -20.42
C GLU A 373 -2.93 -16.71 -20.66
N ALA A 374 -3.41 -17.66 -21.47
CA ALA A 374 -2.62 -18.82 -21.88
C ALA A 374 -1.37 -18.39 -22.67
N ALA A 375 -1.51 -17.42 -23.58
CA ALA A 375 -0.39 -16.85 -24.31
C ALA A 375 0.62 -16.16 -23.37
N ALA A 376 0.15 -15.35 -22.42
CA ALA A 376 1.01 -14.72 -21.42
C ALA A 376 1.74 -15.75 -20.55
N ALA A 377 1.05 -16.82 -20.13
CA ALA A 377 1.64 -17.92 -19.39
C ALA A 377 2.76 -18.61 -20.17
N ILE A 378 2.53 -18.93 -21.44
CA ILE A 378 3.53 -19.54 -22.33
C ILE A 378 4.77 -18.65 -22.45
N VAL A 379 4.60 -17.34 -22.65
CA VAL A 379 5.72 -16.40 -22.74
C VAL A 379 6.55 -16.42 -21.46
N LYS A 380 5.91 -16.29 -20.30
CA LYS A 380 6.59 -16.28 -18.99
C LYS A 380 7.35 -17.58 -18.71
N ILE A 381 6.73 -18.73 -18.97
CA ILE A 381 7.37 -20.03 -18.78
C ILE A 381 8.54 -20.19 -19.76
N ALA A 382 8.35 -19.80 -21.03
CA ALA A 382 9.38 -19.90 -22.06
C ALA A 382 10.59 -19.01 -21.74
N GLU A 383 10.39 -17.80 -21.23
CA GLU A 383 11.48 -16.93 -20.78
C GLU A 383 12.30 -17.57 -19.64
N SER A 384 11.64 -18.30 -18.75
CA SER A 384 12.29 -19.00 -17.64
C SER A 384 13.01 -20.30 -18.06
N LEU A 385 12.53 -20.95 -19.12
CA LEU A 385 13.03 -22.25 -19.60
C LEU A 385 13.97 -22.17 -20.81
N ALA A 386 14.04 -21.02 -21.48
CA ALA A 386 14.69 -20.84 -22.78
C ALA A 386 16.12 -21.40 -22.82
N GLU A 387 16.92 -21.21 -21.77
CA GLU A 387 18.30 -21.70 -21.72
C GLU A 387 18.38 -23.24 -21.67
N LYS A 388 17.44 -23.88 -20.97
CA LYS A 388 17.48 -25.33 -20.71
C LYS A 388 16.71 -26.14 -21.76
N LYS A 389 15.63 -25.57 -22.30
CA LYS A 389 14.65 -26.24 -23.17
C LYS A 389 14.24 -25.35 -24.35
N PRO A 390 15.20 -24.86 -25.17
CA PRO A 390 14.93 -23.88 -26.21
C PRO A 390 13.98 -24.39 -27.29
N ALA A 391 14.04 -25.68 -27.64
CA ALA A 391 13.19 -26.25 -28.68
C ALA A 391 11.71 -26.29 -28.25
N GLU A 392 11.43 -26.74 -27.02
CA GLU A 392 10.10 -26.78 -26.45
C GLU A 392 9.52 -25.37 -26.28
N CYS A 393 10.35 -24.42 -25.83
CA CYS A 393 9.97 -23.01 -25.72
C CYS A 393 9.65 -22.39 -27.08
N ALA A 394 10.50 -22.61 -28.09
CA ALA A 394 10.31 -22.09 -29.43
C ALA A 394 9.01 -22.62 -30.06
N ASN A 395 8.72 -23.92 -29.89
CA ASN A 395 7.49 -24.52 -30.39
C ASN A 395 6.25 -23.93 -29.73
N ALA A 396 6.25 -23.78 -28.40
CA ALA A 396 5.11 -23.21 -27.68
C ALA A 396 4.88 -21.73 -28.04
N LEU A 397 5.94 -20.93 -28.14
CA LEU A 397 5.87 -19.53 -28.57
C LEU A 397 5.38 -19.40 -30.02
N LEU A 398 5.81 -20.31 -30.91
CA LEU A 398 5.35 -20.32 -32.29
C LEU A 398 3.84 -20.55 -32.38
N GLN A 399 3.27 -21.43 -31.53
CA GLN A 399 1.81 -21.64 -31.46
C GLN A 399 1.07 -20.36 -31.06
N VAL A 400 1.59 -19.58 -30.10
CA VAL A 400 1.03 -18.27 -29.74
C VAL A 400 1.03 -17.33 -30.95
N VAL A 401 2.14 -17.26 -31.68
CA VAL A 401 2.26 -16.38 -32.85
C VAL A 401 1.34 -16.80 -34.00
N GLN A 402 1.13 -18.10 -34.19
CA GLN A 402 0.24 -18.69 -35.20
C GLN A 402 -1.25 -18.53 -34.87
N THR A 403 -1.60 -18.30 -33.61
CA THR A 403 -3.00 -18.18 -33.17
C THR A 403 -3.55 -16.83 -33.61
N SER A 404 -4.20 -16.79 -34.78
CA SER A 404 -4.68 -15.56 -35.43
C SER A 404 -5.79 -14.83 -34.66
N SER A 405 -6.50 -15.53 -33.78
CA SER A 405 -7.51 -14.94 -32.89
C SER A 405 -6.91 -14.08 -31.77
N LEU A 406 -5.61 -14.18 -31.50
CA LEU A 406 -4.96 -13.38 -30.46
C LEU A 406 -4.67 -11.95 -30.93
N PRO A 407 -4.96 -10.94 -30.09
CA PRO A 407 -4.56 -9.55 -30.31
C PRO A 407 -3.06 -9.39 -30.58
N ALA A 408 -2.70 -8.37 -31.35
CA ALA A 408 -1.31 -8.16 -31.79
C ALA A 408 -0.36 -7.86 -30.62
N ASP A 409 -0.81 -7.10 -29.63
CA ASP A 409 -0.14 -6.79 -28.37
C ASP A 409 0.14 -8.04 -27.51
N VAL A 410 -0.70 -9.08 -27.62
CA VAL A 410 -0.47 -10.38 -26.96
C VAL A 410 0.53 -11.24 -27.74
N ARG A 411 0.50 -11.19 -29.09
CA ARG A 411 1.42 -11.96 -29.94
C ARG A 411 2.84 -11.36 -29.99
N GLN A 412 3.00 -10.05 -29.86
CA GLN A 412 4.29 -9.36 -29.93
C GLN A 412 5.31 -9.81 -28.86
N PRO A 413 4.97 -9.94 -27.56
CA PRO A 413 5.85 -10.54 -26.57
C PRO A 413 6.34 -11.93 -26.97
N ALA A 414 5.45 -12.80 -27.47
CA ALA A 414 5.82 -14.13 -27.94
C ALA A 414 6.78 -14.08 -29.14
N GLN A 415 6.57 -13.17 -30.09
CA GLN A 415 7.49 -12.95 -31.21
C GLN A 415 8.88 -12.49 -30.74
N ARG A 416 8.94 -11.58 -29.76
CA ARG A 416 10.21 -11.09 -29.19
C ARG A 416 10.95 -12.19 -28.46
N ALA A 417 10.26 -12.98 -27.64
CA ALA A 417 10.85 -14.13 -26.96
C ALA A 417 11.32 -15.18 -27.98
N LEU A 418 10.50 -15.49 -28.98
CA LEU A 418 10.83 -16.47 -30.02
C LEU A 418 12.03 -16.05 -30.85
N ALA A 419 12.14 -14.76 -31.21
CA ALA A 419 13.28 -14.23 -31.96
C ALA A 419 14.62 -14.37 -31.21
N LYS A 420 14.60 -14.38 -29.88
CA LYS A 420 15.80 -14.62 -29.05
C LYS A 420 16.21 -16.09 -29.02
N ILE A 421 15.24 -17.01 -29.10
CA ILE A 421 15.46 -18.46 -28.95
C ILE A 421 15.74 -19.13 -30.30
N ASP A 422 15.01 -18.72 -31.33
CA ASP A 422 15.12 -19.26 -32.69
C ASP A 422 15.10 -18.12 -33.71
N PRO A 423 16.26 -17.56 -34.11
CA PRO A 423 16.33 -16.45 -35.05
C PRO A 423 15.65 -16.70 -36.41
N ASN A 424 15.46 -17.96 -36.80
CA ASN A 424 14.89 -18.38 -38.09
C ASN A 424 13.38 -18.68 -38.00
N TRP A 425 12.72 -18.37 -36.88
CA TRP A 425 11.31 -18.70 -36.65
C TRP A 425 10.34 -18.18 -37.74
N LYS A 426 10.68 -17.07 -38.40
CA LYS A 426 9.88 -16.50 -39.49
C LYS A 426 9.78 -17.42 -40.71
N GLU A 427 10.81 -18.23 -40.97
CA GLU A 427 10.80 -19.22 -42.06
C GLU A 427 9.84 -20.37 -41.77
N LYS A 428 9.66 -20.71 -40.48
CA LYS A 428 8.73 -21.74 -40.00
C LYS A 428 7.25 -21.32 -40.06
N LEU A 429 6.96 -20.06 -40.34
CA LEU A 429 5.62 -19.53 -40.57
C LEU A 429 5.21 -19.52 -42.05
N ALA A 430 6.14 -19.77 -42.97
CA ALA A 430 5.85 -19.76 -44.39
C ALA A 430 5.03 -21.01 -44.79
N PRO A 431 3.98 -20.87 -45.62
CA PRO A 431 3.29 -22.04 -46.16
C PRO A 431 4.27 -22.87 -47.03
N PRO A 432 4.14 -24.21 -47.07
CA PRO A 432 5.05 -25.04 -47.85
C PRO A 432 4.99 -24.66 -49.33
N LYS A 433 6.15 -24.38 -49.93
CA LYS A 433 6.26 -24.13 -51.38
C LYS A 433 5.96 -25.43 -52.14
N GLU A 434 4.88 -25.42 -52.93
CA GLU A 434 4.61 -26.48 -53.92
C GLU A 434 5.80 -26.63 -54.88
N GLN A 435 6.32 -27.84 -54.98
CA GLN A 435 7.33 -28.20 -55.98
C GLN A 435 6.64 -28.38 -57.34
N ALA A 436 6.84 -27.43 -58.25
CA ALA A 436 6.38 -27.52 -59.62
C ALA A 436 7.31 -28.42 -60.45
N THR A 437 6.79 -29.55 -60.93
CA THR A 437 7.38 -30.36 -62.00
C THR A 437 6.96 -29.85 -63.38
N ALA A 438 7.91 -29.92 -64.31
CA ALA A 438 7.91 -29.32 -65.65
C ALA A 438 6.85 -29.85 -66.63
N GLY A 439 6.46 -28.99 -67.59
CA GLY A 439 5.79 -29.37 -68.83
C GLY A 439 5.16 -28.20 -69.61
N LYS A 440 5.88 -27.66 -70.61
CA LYS A 440 5.34 -26.92 -71.77
C LYS A 440 4.80 -27.95 -72.81
N PRO A 441 3.97 -27.62 -73.85
CA PRO A 441 4.06 -26.42 -74.70
C PRO A 441 2.74 -25.82 -75.29
N GLU A 442 2.90 -24.61 -75.86
CA GLU A 442 2.26 -23.96 -77.04
C GLU A 442 0.73 -23.91 -77.26
N SER A 443 0.18 -22.68 -77.37
CA SER A 443 -0.31 -22.05 -78.64
C SER A 443 -1.21 -20.81 -78.39
N GLN A 444 -1.05 -19.78 -79.22
CA GLN A 444 -1.90 -18.57 -79.40
C GLN A 444 -2.90 -18.82 -80.57
N PRO A 445 -4.02 -18.08 -80.79
CA PRO A 445 -4.05 -16.61 -80.94
C PRO A 445 -5.34 -15.84 -80.51
N GLU A 446 -5.29 -14.53 -80.74
CA GLU A 446 -6.13 -13.38 -80.35
C GLU A 446 -7.61 -13.33 -80.82
N ALA A 447 -8.46 -12.58 -80.08
CA ALA A 447 -9.50 -11.69 -80.66
C ALA A 447 -10.11 -10.64 -79.66
N LYS A 448 -9.74 -9.36 -79.90
CA LYS A 448 -10.47 -8.05 -79.87
C LYS A 448 -11.40 -7.57 -78.72
N PRO A 449 -11.27 -6.27 -78.33
CA PRO A 449 -12.24 -5.46 -77.56
C PRO A 449 -12.82 -4.22 -78.32
N ALA A 450 -13.95 -3.66 -77.86
CA ALA A 450 -14.49 -2.29 -78.10
C ALA A 450 -15.65 -2.01 -77.09
N ALA A 451 -15.97 -0.83 -76.54
CA ALA A 451 -15.79 0.56 -76.98
C ALA A 451 -15.82 1.60 -75.81
N LYS A 452 -14.84 2.52 -75.82
CA LYS A 452 -14.78 4.03 -75.72
C LYS A 452 -15.99 4.91 -75.26
N PRO A 453 -15.85 6.27 -75.04
CA PRO A 453 -14.65 7.13 -74.77
C PRO A 453 -14.80 8.42 -73.87
N GLU A 454 -13.63 9.00 -73.51
CA GLU A 454 -13.12 10.43 -73.52
C GLU A 454 -13.99 11.61 -72.96
N ALA A 455 -13.55 12.42 -71.96
CA ALA A 455 -12.53 13.52 -71.93
C ALA A 455 -12.98 14.80 -72.70
N LYS A 456 -12.88 16.08 -72.28
CA LYS A 456 -11.84 16.94 -71.61
C LYS A 456 -12.45 18.38 -71.33
N PRO A 457 -11.69 19.37 -70.79
CA PRO A 457 -12.18 20.56 -70.04
C PRO A 457 -11.91 21.97 -70.64
N GLU A 458 -12.25 23.00 -69.83
CA GLU A 458 -11.63 24.35 -69.62
C GLU A 458 -12.16 25.65 -70.29
N ALA A 459 -11.91 26.76 -69.55
CA ALA A 459 -11.95 28.21 -69.85
C ALA A 459 -13.28 28.98 -69.61
N GLU A 460 -13.36 30.24 -69.14
CA GLU A 460 -12.42 31.31 -68.74
C GLU A 460 -13.17 32.48 -68.03
N LYS A 461 -12.42 33.40 -67.39
CA LYS A 461 -12.89 34.57 -66.59
C LYS A 461 -13.46 35.75 -67.41
N LYS A 462 -14.40 36.54 -66.85
CA LYS A 462 -14.24 37.95 -66.39
C LYS A 462 -15.56 38.73 -66.21
N THR A 463 -15.44 39.79 -65.42
CA THR A 463 -16.43 40.69 -64.81
C THR A 463 -16.95 41.88 -65.66
N LYS A 464 -18.20 42.27 -65.36
CA LYS A 464 -18.85 43.62 -65.23
C LYS A 464 -19.15 44.51 -66.45
N ALA A 465 -20.44 44.89 -66.59
CA ALA A 465 -20.96 46.25 -66.84
C ALA A 465 -22.47 46.35 -66.46
N LYS A 466 -22.93 47.57 -66.12
CA LYS A 466 -24.29 48.04 -65.68
C LYS A 466 -25.08 48.59 -66.92
N PRO A 467 -26.30 49.24 -66.86
CA PRO A 467 -27.40 49.35 -65.86
C PRO A 467 -28.86 49.32 -66.45
N GLU A 468 -29.86 49.70 -65.62
CA GLU A 468 -31.23 50.29 -65.90
C GLU A 468 -32.43 49.34 -66.21
N ALA A 469 -33.71 49.54 -65.79
CA ALA A 469 -34.45 50.57 -65.03
C ALA A 469 -35.81 50.05 -64.40
N LYS A 470 -36.46 50.93 -63.62
CA LYS A 470 -37.77 51.03 -62.85
C LYS A 470 -39.10 50.51 -63.52
N PRO A 471 -40.35 50.63 -62.95
CA PRO A 471 -40.92 51.53 -61.87
C PRO A 471 -41.87 50.91 -60.78
N GLU A 472 -41.92 51.39 -59.52
CA GLU A 472 -42.84 52.34 -58.77
C GLU A 472 -44.18 51.82 -58.16
N ALA A 473 -44.40 52.07 -56.85
CA ALA A 473 -45.44 52.98 -56.27
C ALA A 473 -45.50 53.05 -54.69
N LYS A 474 -45.53 54.29 -54.16
CA LYS A 474 -46.13 55.01 -52.94
C LYS A 474 -46.63 54.24 -51.67
N SER A 475 -46.63 54.75 -50.41
CA SER A 475 -46.78 56.12 -49.80
C SER A 475 -46.24 56.31 -48.33
N GLU A 476 -45.85 57.56 -47.96
CA GLU A 476 -45.98 58.43 -46.71
C GLU A 476 -46.28 57.87 -45.27
N THR A 477 -46.04 58.50 -44.08
CA THR A 477 -45.73 59.87 -43.54
C THR A 477 -45.34 59.86 -42.01
N ALA A 478 -44.90 61.00 -41.43
CA ALA A 478 -44.72 61.34 -39.98
C ALA A 478 -45.89 62.25 -39.44
N PRO A 479 -45.92 62.95 -38.26
CA PRO A 479 -45.18 62.94 -36.94
C PRO A 479 -46.08 63.11 -35.64
N ALA A 480 -45.49 63.10 -34.40
CA ALA A 480 -45.68 64.08 -33.27
C ALA A 480 -45.42 63.59 -31.80
N ALA A 481 -44.78 64.48 -31.01
CA ALA A 481 -44.84 64.75 -29.54
C ALA A 481 -43.98 63.98 -28.47
N LYS A 482 -43.33 64.83 -27.64
CA LYS A 482 -42.66 64.67 -26.30
C LYS A 482 -43.70 64.43 -25.16
N PRO A 483 -43.37 64.31 -23.83
CA PRO A 483 -42.12 64.67 -23.12
C PRO A 483 -41.58 63.73 -21.99
N ALA A 484 -40.35 64.07 -21.54
CA ALA A 484 -39.77 63.97 -20.18
C ALA A 484 -39.43 62.56 -19.60
N ALA A 485 -38.32 62.30 -18.88
CA ALA A 485 -37.28 63.15 -18.28
C ALA A 485 -35.94 62.40 -18.15
N LYS A 486 -34.86 63.19 -18.07
CA LYS A 486 -33.50 62.93 -17.53
C LYS A 486 -33.57 62.77 -15.97
N PRO A 487 -32.50 62.46 -15.19
CA PRO A 487 -31.10 62.92 -15.36
C PRO A 487 -30.01 61.82 -15.18
N GLU A 488 -28.90 61.88 -15.93
CA GLU A 488 -27.53 62.31 -15.51
C GLU A 488 -26.77 61.26 -14.68
N SER A 489 -25.49 60.92 -14.86
CA SER A 489 -24.33 61.64 -15.43
C SER A 489 -23.20 60.64 -15.76
N GLN A 490 -22.64 60.74 -16.98
CA GLN A 490 -21.26 61.17 -17.31
C GLN A 490 -20.00 60.57 -16.60
N PRO A 491 -18.79 60.69 -17.20
CA PRO A 491 -18.09 59.56 -17.83
C PRO A 491 -16.54 59.57 -17.62
N GLU A 492 -15.82 58.95 -18.56
CA GLU A 492 -14.46 59.33 -19.03
C GLU A 492 -13.25 58.94 -18.14
N ALA A 493 -12.06 58.59 -18.67
CA ALA A 493 -11.54 58.65 -20.03
C ALA A 493 -10.33 57.69 -20.19
N LYS A 494 -10.27 57.03 -21.35
CA LYS A 494 -9.03 56.72 -22.09
C LYS A 494 -8.48 58.04 -22.67
N PRO A 495 -7.18 58.23 -22.97
CA PRO A 495 -6.68 57.66 -24.22
C PRO A 495 -5.17 57.35 -24.33
N ALA A 496 -4.88 56.69 -25.43
CA ALA A 496 -3.62 56.15 -25.91
C ALA A 496 -2.75 57.15 -26.70
N ALA A 497 -1.45 56.83 -26.87
CA ALA A 497 -0.65 56.87 -28.12
C ALA A 497 0.86 56.73 -27.76
N LYS A 498 1.60 55.67 -28.14
CA LYS A 498 2.37 55.41 -29.41
C LYS A 498 3.63 56.30 -29.60
N PRO A 499 4.65 55.92 -30.41
CA PRO A 499 5.54 54.73 -30.40
C PRO A 499 7.06 55.08 -30.65
N GLN A 500 7.93 54.05 -30.77
CA GLN A 500 9.23 53.97 -31.52
C GLN A 500 10.60 53.89 -30.80
N ALA A 501 11.40 52.96 -31.35
CA ALA A 501 12.87 52.91 -31.55
C ALA A 501 13.83 52.27 -30.51
N LYS A 502 14.61 51.27 -31.00
CA LYS A 502 15.86 50.63 -30.49
C LYS A 502 17.01 51.67 -30.32
N PRO A 503 18.14 51.44 -29.58
CA PRO A 503 18.99 50.22 -29.53
C PRO A 503 19.71 49.94 -28.17
N GLU A 504 20.74 49.08 -28.22
CA GLU A 504 21.54 48.42 -27.17
C GLU A 504 22.40 49.28 -26.21
N ALA A 505 22.69 48.65 -25.05
CA ALA A 505 23.89 48.66 -24.20
C ALA A 505 24.44 49.98 -23.60
N GLU A 506 24.38 50.11 -22.26
CA GLU A 506 25.56 50.03 -21.36
C GLU A 506 25.17 50.18 -19.87
N LYS A 507 26.03 49.64 -19.00
CA LYS A 507 25.87 49.38 -17.55
C LYS A 507 25.57 50.61 -16.69
N LYS A 508 24.71 50.43 -15.67
CA LYS A 508 24.91 50.95 -14.31
C LYS A 508 24.14 50.15 -13.26
N THR A 509 24.83 49.94 -12.14
CA THR A 509 24.47 49.26 -10.89
C THR A 509 23.50 50.05 -10.01
N GLU A 510 22.90 49.33 -9.04
CA GLU A 510 21.97 49.73 -7.95
C GLU A 510 20.47 49.70 -8.32
N ALA A 511 19.53 49.07 -7.59
CA ALA A 511 19.52 48.41 -6.28
C ALA A 511 18.46 47.27 -6.24
N LYS A 512 18.67 46.29 -5.37
CA LYS A 512 17.98 44.99 -5.27
C LYS A 512 16.81 45.05 -4.28
N PRO A 513 15.58 44.61 -4.63
CA PRO A 513 14.60 44.12 -3.66
C PRO A 513 14.76 42.61 -3.49
N GLU A 514 14.90 42.19 -2.24
CA GLU A 514 15.20 40.83 -1.81
C GLU A 514 14.10 39.83 -2.18
N ALA A 515 14.51 38.78 -2.91
CA ALA A 515 13.73 37.57 -3.08
C ALA A 515 13.73 36.77 -1.77
N LYS A 516 12.55 36.31 -1.36
CA LYS A 516 12.39 35.26 -0.35
C LYS A 516 13.27 34.06 -0.74
N SER A 517 14.17 33.65 0.13
CA SER A 517 14.98 32.45 -0.07
C SER A 517 14.08 31.22 0.04
N GLU A 518 13.92 30.49 -1.05
CA GLU A 518 13.51 29.08 -0.98
C GLU A 518 14.60 28.31 -0.22
N ALA A 519 14.19 27.58 0.82
CA ALA A 519 15.09 26.72 1.56
C ALA A 519 15.65 25.62 0.65
N LYS A 520 16.97 25.42 0.71
CA LYS A 520 17.66 24.36 -0.02
C LYS A 520 17.22 22.99 0.55
N PRO A 521 16.98 21.94 -0.27
CA PRO A 521 16.60 20.62 0.24
C PRO A 521 17.63 20.06 1.22
N ALA A 522 17.17 19.64 2.39
CA ALA A 522 18.00 19.14 3.47
C ALA A 522 18.28 17.64 3.26
N GLY A 523 19.50 17.30 2.86
CA GLY A 523 20.00 15.91 2.88
C GLY A 523 20.14 15.38 4.33
N ALA A 524 21.08 14.46 4.56
CA ALA A 524 21.29 13.85 5.89
C ALA A 524 22.69 14.10 6.51
N PRO A 525 23.14 15.36 6.70
CA PRO A 525 24.50 15.67 7.14
C PRO A 525 24.85 15.17 8.56
N ALA A 526 23.89 15.11 9.50
CA ALA A 526 24.13 14.58 10.84
C ALA A 526 24.28 13.06 10.82
N ALA A 527 23.50 12.36 9.98
CA ALA A 527 23.69 10.93 9.75
C ALA A 527 25.10 10.64 9.21
N GLU A 528 25.55 11.44 8.25
CA GLU A 528 26.90 11.32 7.70
C GLU A 528 27.99 11.63 8.73
N ALA A 529 27.78 12.60 9.62
CA ALA A 529 28.72 12.96 10.68
C ALA A 529 28.98 11.80 11.66
N ILE A 530 28.00 10.93 11.87
CA ILE A 530 28.13 9.72 12.71
C ILE A 530 28.52 8.47 11.92
N GLY A 531 28.78 8.62 10.62
CA GLY A 531 29.25 7.55 9.73
C GLY A 531 28.15 6.72 9.06
N TRP A 532 26.91 7.20 9.07
CA TRP A 532 25.80 6.58 8.32
C TRP A 532 25.69 7.17 6.93
N ARG A 533 25.54 6.30 5.94
CA ARG A 533 25.43 6.67 4.53
C ARG A 533 24.05 6.34 4.03
N LEU A 534 23.25 7.36 3.76
CA LEU A 534 21.86 7.22 3.37
C LEU A 534 21.67 7.50 1.87
N GLY A 535 20.98 6.59 1.21
CA GLY A 535 20.55 6.72 -0.18
C GLY A 535 19.27 5.93 -0.44
N PRO A 536 18.58 6.18 -1.56
CA PRO A 536 17.53 5.27 -2.00
C PRO A 536 18.15 4.02 -2.65
N GLN A 537 17.43 2.91 -2.52
CA GLN A 537 17.52 1.80 -3.47
C GLN A 537 16.84 2.29 -4.76
N ALA A 538 17.52 2.28 -5.90
CA ALA A 538 16.97 2.80 -7.17
C ALA A 538 15.68 2.09 -7.64
N TYR A 539 15.37 0.92 -7.09
CA TYR A 539 14.11 0.18 -7.22
C TYR A 539 12.94 1.03 -6.74
N SER A 540 13.11 1.85 -5.69
CA SER A 540 12.18 2.91 -5.24
C SER A 540 11.73 3.85 -6.37
N PHE A 541 12.48 3.88 -7.48
CA PHE A 541 12.22 4.61 -8.70
C PHE A 541 12.15 3.69 -9.94
N LYS A 542 11.66 2.46 -9.82
CA LYS A 542 11.68 1.46 -10.90
C LYS A 542 10.99 1.88 -12.20
N ASN A 543 10.02 2.79 -12.10
CA ASN A 543 9.30 3.35 -13.26
C ASN A 543 10.09 4.48 -13.96
N PHE A 544 11.22 4.89 -13.38
CA PHE A 544 12.13 5.88 -13.92
C PHE A 544 13.43 5.21 -14.39
N THR A 545 14.12 5.90 -15.29
CA THR A 545 15.47 5.51 -15.70
C THR A 545 16.46 5.70 -14.54
N PHE A 546 17.58 4.99 -14.58
CA PHE A 546 18.63 5.14 -13.56
C PHE A 546 19.15 6.58 -13.49
N PHE A 547 19.24 7.29 -14.63
CA PHE A 547 19.65 8.70 -14.65
C PHE A 547 18.65 9.61 -13.93
N GLU A 548 17.35 9.38 -14.12
CA GLU A 548 16.29 10.08 -13.40
C GLU A 548 16.30 9.73 -11.90
N ALA A 549 16.61 8.48 -11.53
CA ALA A 549 16.78 8.06 -10.13
C ALA A 549 17.95 8.80 -9.46
N VAL A 550 19.08 8.99 -10.16
CA VAL A 550 20.22 9.78 -9.69
C VAL A 550 19.83 11.25 -9.51
N ASP A 551 19.10 11.84 -10.46
CA ASP A 551 18.63 13.23 -10.34
C ASP A 551 17.68 13.42 -9.17
N LYS A 552 16.73 12.50 -8.99
CA LYS A 552 15.80 12.50 -7.85
C LYS A 552 16.56 12.43 -6.53
N THR A 553 17.55 11.54 -6.42
CA THR A 553 18.41 11.40 -5.24
C THR A 553 19.13 12.71 -4.92
N ALA A 554 19.76 13.33 -5.91
CA ALA A 554 20.46 14.60 -5.75
C ALA A 554 19.50 15.75 -5.39
N SER A 555 18.27 15.74 -5.93
CA SER A 555 17.28 16.80 -5.71
C SER A 555 16.80 16.93 -4.27
N ILE A 556 16.91 15.86 -3.46
CA ILE A 556 16.60 15.87 -2.02
C ILE A 556 17.86 15.94 -1.15
N GLY A 557 19.03 16.23 -1.74
CA GLY A 557 20.28 16.43 -1.03
C GLY A 557 21.00 15.16 -0.56
N LEU A 558 20.56 13.97 -0.98
CA LEU A 558 21.25 12.71 -0.69
C LEU A 558 22.43 12.49 -1.64
N ARG A 559 23.48 11.84 -1.14
CA ARG A 559 24.77 11.67 -1.83
C ARG A 559 25.11 10.22 -2.15
N TYR A 560 24.24 9.28 -1.81
CA TYR A 560 24.45 7.85 -2.02
C TYR A 560 23.26 7.24 -2.73
N ILE A 561 23.49 6.17 -3.50
CA ILE A 561 22.44 5.37 -4.15
C ILE A 561 22.86 3.90 -4.24
N GLU A 562 21.91 2.98 -4.11
CA GLU A 562 22.07 1.56 -4.46
C GLU A 562 21.40 1.30 -5.82
N MET A 563 22.13 0.68 -6.75
CA MET A 563 21.61 0.36 -8.08
C MET A 563 21.09 -1.08 -8.11
N TYR A 564 20.02 -1.35 -8.86
CA TYR A 564 19.52 -2.71 -9.07
C TYR A 564 19.66 -3.14 -10.54
N PRO A 565 19.67 -4.45 -10.86
CA PRO A 565 19.79 -4.93 -12.23
C PRO A 565 18.58 -4.59 -13.11
N ARG A 566 18.80 -4.47 -14.43
CA ARG A 566 17.73 -4.36 -15.47
C ARG A 566 16.88 -3.08 -15.45
N GLN A 567 17.30 -2.03 -14.73
CA GLN A 567 16.71 -0.70 -14.87
C GLN A 567 17.19 -0.05 -16.17
N ALA A 568 16.30 0.59 -16.93
CA ALA A 568 16.71 1.36 -18.10
C ALA A 568 17.65 2.51 -17.70
N VAL A 569 18.75 2.72 -18.43
CA VAL A 569 19.78 3.70 -18.02
C VAL A 569 19.35 5.15 -18.26
N SER A 570 18.88 5.45 -19.47
CA SER A 570 18.38 6.78 -19.88
C SER A 570 17.48 6.65 -21.11
N LYS A 571 16.57 7.60 -21.31
CA LYS A 571 15.76 7.72 -22.54
C LYS A 571 16.64 7.95 -23.79
N ASP A 572 17.81 8.55 -23.61
CA ASP A 572 18.76 8.84 -24.69
C ASP A 572 19.66 7.63 -25.05
N LEU A 573 19.60 6.56 -24.25
CA LEU A 573 20.35 5.32 -24.45
C LEU A 573 19.38 4.12 -24.56
N PRO A 574 18.57 4.05 -25.64
CA PRO A 574 17.54 3.03 -25.77
C PRO A 574 18.16 1.62 -25.83
N GLY A 575 17.67 0.73 -24.97
CA GLY A 575 18.13 -0.65 -24.86
C GLY A 575 19.30 -0.88 -23.90
N ALA A 576 19.89 0.18 -23.34
CA ALA A 576 20.87 0.05 -22.25
C ALA A 576 20.15 -0.14 -20.91
N ASP A 577 20.59 -1.14 -20.14
CA ASP A 577 20.08 -1.43 -18.80
C ASP A 577 21.22 -1.55 -17.76
N THR A 578 20.86 -1.54 -16.48
CA THR A 578 21.79 -1.61 -15.35
C THR A 578 22.25 -3.03 -15.00
N HIS A 579 22.13 -4.01 -15.91
CA HIS A 579 22.69 -5.35 -15.70
C HIS A 579 24.22 -5.30 -15.67
N TRP A 580 24.88 -6.13 -14.85
CA TRP A 580 26.35 -6.14 -14.68
C TRP A 580 27.13 -6.48 -15.98
N THR A 581 26.44 -6.97 -17.01
CA THR A 581 27.00 -7.23 -18.34
C THR A 581 26.91 -6.03 -19.29
N MET A 582 26.58 -4.84 -18.79
CA MET A 582 26.50 -3.62 -19.60
C MET A 582 27.83 -3.27 -20.28
N SER A 583 27.73 -2.56 -21.41
CA SER A 583 28.89 -2.16 -22.21
C SER A 583 29.79 -1.18 -21.46
N ALA A 584 31.06 -1.07 -21.87
CA ALA A 584 32.00 -0.12 -21.27
C ALA A 584 31.51 1.33 -21.44
N GLU A 585 30.92 1.66 -22.59
CA GLU A 585 30.34 2.97 -22.87
C GLU A 585 29.18 3.29 -21.92
N THR A 586 28.34 2.28 -21.62
CA THR A 586 27.23 2.43 -20.67
C THR A 586 27.75 2.69 -19.25
N ARG A 587 28.80 1.97 -18.82
CA ARG A 587 29.45 2.19 -17.52
C ARG A 587 30.02 3.60 -17.40
N GLU A 588 30.74 4.07 -18.41
CA GLU A 588 31.32 5.42 -18.42
C GLU A 588 30.23 6.51 -18.42
N ALA A 589 29.12 6.30 -19.13
CA ALA A 589 27.98 7.20 -19.08
C ALA A 589 27.35 7.29 -17.68
N ILE A 590 27.20 6.14 -17.01
CA ILE A 590 26.69 6.08 -15.63
C ILE A 590 27.64 6.78 -14.66
N LYS A 591 28.96 6.52 -14.73
CA LYS A 591 29.96 7.20 -13.89
C LYS A 591 29.90 8.71 -14.06
N LYS A 592 29.87 9.19 -15.31
CA LYS A 592 29.76 10.62 -15.62
C LYS A 592 28.47 11.24 -15.05
N LYS A 593 27.34 10.52 -15.11
CA LYS A 593 26.08 10.98 -14.53
C LYS A 593 26.17 11.11 -13.01
N LEU A 594 26.66 10.07 -12.34
CA LEU A 594 26.87 10.04 -10.89
C LEU A 594 27.78 11.20 -10.43
N ASP A 595 28.92 11.38 -11.11
CA ASP A 595 29.87 12.47 -10.84
C ASP A 595 29.22 13.85 -11.01
N SER A 596 28.46 14.04 -12.10
CA SER A 596 27.79 15.32 -12.38
C SER A 596 26.70 15.68 -11.37
N ALA A 597 26.08 14.68 -10.76
CA ALA A 597 25.03 14.84 -9.76
C ALA A 597 25.59 14.90 -8.33
N GLY A 598 26.88 14.62 -8.13
CA GLY A 598 27.48 14.51 -6.81
C GLY A 598 26.96 13.32 -5.99
N VAL A 599 26.52 12.25 -6.67
CA VAL A 599 25.95 11.03 -6.06
C VAL A 599 26.95 9.89 -6.22
N LYS A 600 27.24 9.17 -5.14
CA LYS A 600 28.12 7.99 -5.13
C LYS A 600 27.29 6.70 -5.14
N LEU A 601 27.65 5.79 -6.02
CA LEU A 601 27.13 4.42 -6.01
C LEU A 601 27.81 3.62 -4.88
N VAL A 602 27.03 3.02 -3.97
CA VAL A 602 27.57 2.33 -2.77
C VAL A 602 27.32 0.83 -2.76
N ALA A 603 26.16 0.40 -3.29
CA ALA A 603 25.74 -1.00 -3.31
C ALA A 603 25.09 -1.36 -4.64
N TYR A 604 24.97 -2.67 -4.90
CA TYR A 604 24.27 -3.19 -6.07
C TYR A 604 23.47 -4.45 -5.75
N GLY A 605 22.17 -4.48 -6.08
CA GLY A 605 21.34 -5.68 -5.95
C GLY A 605 19.84 -5.38 -5.94
N VAL A 606 18.98 -6.37 -5.63
CA VAL A 606 19.32 -7.76 -5.31
C VAL A 606 19.78 -8.51 -6.56
N ALA A 607 21.02 -9.02 -6.57
CA ALA A 607 21.64 -9.67 -7.73
C ALA A 607 22.09 -11.10 -7.40
N LYS A 608 22.02 -12.02 -8.36
CA LYS A 608 22.46 -13.42 -8.20
C LYS A 608 23.17 -13.89 -9.48
N GLY A 609 24.38 -14.42 -9.35
CA GLY A 609 25.08 -15.06 -10.46
C GLY A 609 24.53 -16.45 -10.72
N LYS A 610 24.48 -16.87 -12.00
CA LYS A 610 24.00 -18.22 -12.36
C LYS A 610 25.03 -19.34 -12.23
N ASP A 611 26.31 -18.99 -12.32
CA ASP A 611 27.46 -19.88 -12.24
C ASP A 611 28.72 -19.10 -11.77
N GLU A 612 29.85 -19.77 -11.59
CA GLU A 612 31.10 -19.13 -11.15
C GLU A 612 31.58 -18.00 -12.08
N ALA A 613 31.39 -18.16 -13.39
CA ALA A 613 31.81 -17.14 -14.34
C ALA A 613 30.95 -15.87 -14.22
N ASP A 614 29.64 -16.05 -14.04
CA ASP A 614 28.69 -14.95 -13.88
C ASP A 614 28.86 -14.24 -12.52
N TRP A 615 29.09 -15.00 -11.44
CA TRP A 615 29.47 -14.42 -10.14
C TRP A 615 30.75 -13.58 -10.25
N ARG A 616 31.80 -14.13 -10.87
CA ARG A 616 33.05 -13.38 -11.08
C ARG A 616 32.83 -12.12 -11.93
N ALA A 617 31.99 -12.18 -12.96
CA ALA A 617 31.64 -11.02 -13.77
C ALA A 617 30.91 -9.93 -12.96
N LEU A 618 29.98 -10.34 -12.09
CA LEU A 618 29.30 -9.43 -11.16
C LEU A 618 30.27 -8.76 -10.18
N PHE A 619 31.20 -9.50 -9.59
CA PHE A 619 32.24 -8.95 -8.71
C PHE A 619 33.21 -8.02 -9.45
N GLN A 620 33.61 -8.37 -10.67
CA GLN A 620 34.45 -7.50 -11.50
C GLN A 620 33.70 -6.20 -11.85
N PHE A 621 32.43 -6.30 -12.22
CA PHE A 621 31.57 -5.13 -12.45
C PHE A 621 31.49 -4.24 -11.21
N ALA A 622 31.25 -4.84 -10.03
CA ALA A 622 31.19 -4.11 -8.77
C ALA A 622 32.51 -3.36 -8.50
N LYS A 623 33.65 -4.01 -8.74
CA LYS A 623 34.98 -3.39 -8.65
C LYS A 623 35.15 -2.22 -9.62
N ASP A 624 34.76 -2.39 -10.89
CA ASP A 624 34.90 -1.38 -11.95
C ASP A 624 34.03 -0.14 -11.71
N MET A 625 32.92 -0.31 -11.00
CA MET A 625 31.97 0.75 -10.67
C MET A 625 32.19 1.35 -9.27
N GLY A 626 33.17 0.84 -8.50
CA GLY A 626 33.47 1.32 -7.15
C GLY A 626 32.42 0.95 -6.10
N ILE A 627 31.64 -0.11 -6.34
CA ILE A 627 30.63 -0.64 -5.43
C ILE A 627 31.31 -1.35 -4.26
N GLU A 628 30.82 -1.12 -3.04
CA GLU A 628 31.41 -1.65 -1.81
C GLU A 628 30.78 -2.98 -1.38
N SER A 629 29.50 -3.18 -1.67
CA SER A 629 28.76 -4.40 -1.34
C SER A 629 27.75 -4.80 -2.41
N ILE A 630 27.63 -6.09 -2.66
CA ILE A 630 26.58 -6.68 -3.49
C ILE A 630 25.47 -7.20 -2.58
N THR A 631 24.25 -6.69 -2.77
CA THR A 631 23.06 -7.23 -2.11
C THR A 631 22.61 -8.46 -2.89
N SER A 632 22.45 -9.60 -2.22
CA SER A 632 22.13 -10.88 -2.87
C SER A 632 21.31 -11.79 -1.97
N GLU A 633 20.66 -12.79 -2.56
CA GLU A 633 20.02 -13.88 -1.81
C GLU A 633 20.52 -15.20 -2.45
N PRO A 634 21.81 -15.54 -2.24
CA PRO A 634 22.48 -16.65 -2.92
C PRO A 634 21.94 -18.01 -2.45
N LYS A 635 22.26 -19.09 -3.14
CA LYS A 635 21.97 -20.42 -2.59
C LYS A 635 22.98 -20.77 -1.50
N PRO A 636 22.60 -21.47 -0.42
CA PRO A 636 23.53 -21.87 0.64
C PRO A 636 24.79 -22.61 0.14
N GLU A 637 24.66 -23.41 -0.92
CA GLU A 637 25.78 -24.14 -1.54
C GLU A 637 26.76 -23.24 -2.31
N GLU A 638 26.40 -21.99 -2.62
CA GLU A 638 27.25 -21.04 -3.36
C GLU A 638 28.17 -20.24 -2.41
N MET A 639 28.02 -20.38 -1.10
CA MET A 639 28.66 -19.52 -0.10
C MET A 639 30.19 -19.63 -0.08
N ASP A 640 30.77 -20.80 -0.36
CA ASP A 640 32.23 -20.99 -0.44
C ASP A 640 32.85 -20.22 -1.62
N LEU A 641 32.17 -20.26 -2.76
CA LEU A 641 32.56 -19.47 -3.93
C LEU A 641 32.45 -17.98 -3.64
N ILE A 642 31.34 -17.55 -3.03
CA ILE A 642 31.09 -16.15 -2.69
C ILE A 642 32.17 -15.64 -1.73
N GLU A 643 32.54 -16.41 -0.70
CA GLU A 643 33.61 -16.03 0.22
C GLU A 643 34.96 -15.85 -0.49
N LYS A 644 35.32 -16.79 -1.37
CA LYS A 644 36.53 -16.67 -2.21
C LYS A 644 36.51 -15.38 -3.03
N LEU A 645 35.38 -15.04 -3.65
CA LEU A 645 35.25 -13.82 -4.46
C LEU A 645 35.24 -12.54 -3.59
N CYS A 646 34.61 -12.57 -2.41
CA CYS A 646 34.68 -11.47 -1.46
C CYS A 646 36.12 -11.13 -1.07
N GLU A 647 36.95 -12.14 -0.82
CA GLU A 647 38.36 -11.94 -0.49
C GLU A 647 39.20 -11.55 -1.71
N GLU A 648 38.94 -12.12 -2.87
CA GLU A 648 39.70 -11.80 -4.08
C GLU A 648 39.45 -10.35 -4.54
N PHE A 649 38.19 -9.91 -4.54
CA PHE A 649 37.79 -8.60 -5.05
C PHE A 649 37.74 -7.53 -3.95
N GLN A 650 37.79 -7.92 -2.67
CA GLN A 650 37.61 -7.05 -1.51
C GLN A 650 36.24 -6.33 -1.49
N ILE A 651 35.19 -7.03 -1.94
CA ILE A 651 33.80 -6.55 -2.03
C ILE A 651 32.91 -7.37 -1.09
N GLY A 652 32.05 -6.73 -0.32
CA GLY A 652 31.13 -7.41 0.60
C GLY A 652 29.94 -8.05 -0.11
N VAL A 653 29.35 -9.08 0.50
CA VAL A 653 28.03 -9.61 0.11
C VAL A 653 27.07 -9.49 1.29
N ALA A 654 25.97 -8.79 1.03
CA ALA A 654 24.90 -8.56 1.97
C ALA A 654 23.69 -9.46 1.62
N ILE A 655 23.43 -10.47 2.45
CA ILE A 655 22.38 -11.47 2.29
C ILE A 655 21.03 -10.83 2.61
N HIS A 656 20.18 -10.70 1.60
CA HIS A 656 18.89 -10.03 1.68
C HIS A 656 17.76 -10.98 2.07
N ASN A 657 16.92 -10.54 3.01
CA ASN A 657 15.81 -11.31 3.56
C ASN A 657 14.47 -10.94 2.92
N HIS A 658 14.09 -11.56 1.80
CA HIS A 658 12.72 -11.44 1.30
C HIS A 658 11.69 -12.06 2.29
N PRO A 659 10.39 -11.71 2.23
CA PRO A 659 9.40 -12.30 3.11
C PRO A 659 9.25 -13.81 2.90
N GLN A 660 8.63 -14.50 3.87
CA GLN A 660 8.31 -15.92 3.72
C GLN A 660 7.65 -16.23 2.36
N PRO A 661 8.10 -17.27 1.63
CA PRO A 661 8.94 -18.39 2.09
C PRO A 661 10.45 -18.31 1.72
N SER A 662 11.02 -17.13 1.45
CA SER A 662 12.45 -17.01 1.06
C SER A 662 13.42 -17.72 2.01
N ALA A 663 14.47 -18.39 1.52
CA ALA A 663 15.41 -19.14 2.36
C ALA A 663 16.06 -18.31 3.49
N PHE A 664 16.18 -17.00 3.32
CA PHE A 664 16.77 -16.07 4.29
C PHE A 664 15.74 -15.18 5.00
N TRP A 665 14.46 -15.54 5.00
CA TRP A 665 13.37 -14.72 5.55
C TRP A 665 13.52 -14.39 7.04
N ASN A 666 14.32 -15.15 7.80
CA ASN A 666 14.56 -14.95 9.23
C ASN A 666 16.06 -14.78 9.56
N PRO A 667 16.42 -14.09 10.65
CA PRO A 667 17.82 -13.82 11.00
C PRO A 667 18.64 -15.08 11.34
N ASP A 668 18.02 -16.18 11.78
CA ASP A 668 18.73 -17.43 12.12
C ASP A 668 19.37 -18.07 10.88
N THR A 669 18.64 -18.12 9.78
CA THR A 669 19.13 -18.68 8.51
C THR A 669 20.31 -17.89 7.95
N VAL A 670 20.31 -16.56 8.13
CA VAL A 670 21.43 -15.70 7.74
C VAL A 670 22.66 -15.96 8.61
N LEU A 671 22.49 -16.05 9.93
CA LEU A 671 23.60 -16.37 10.84
C LEU A 671 24.22 -17.73 10.54
N ALA A 672 23.42 -18.74 10.26
CA ALA A 672 23.88 -20.09 9.96
C ALA A 672 24.83 -20.11 8.74
N VAL A 673 24.52 -19.37 7.69
CA VAL A 673 25.40 -19.31 6.50
C VAL A 673 26.62 -18.40 6.68
N CYS A 674 26.58 -17.48 7.65
CA CYS A 674 27.70 -16.60 8.02
C CYS A 674 28.67 -17.22 9.04
N GLU A 675 28.31 -18.33 9.68
CA GLU A 675 29.13 -18.96 10.71
C GLU A 675 30.50 -19.39 10.16
N GLY A 676 31.59 -19.03 10.87
CA GLY A 676 32.96 -19.33 10.45
C GLY A 676 33.48 -18.55 9.23
N ARG A 677 32.64 -17.74 8.56
CA ARG A 677 33.00 -17.00 7.35
C ARG A 677 33.50 -15.58 7.61
N SER A 678 34.19 -15.04 6.60
CA SER A 678 34.62 -13.65 6.49
C SER A 678 33.54 -12.66 6.94
N LYS A 679 33.96 -11.57 7.61
CA LYS A 679 33.07 -10.46 7.98
C LYS A 679 32.59 -9.64 6.77
N ARG A 680 33.13 -9.91 5.57
CA ARG A 680 32.64 -9.35 4.31
C ARG A 680 31.29 -9.94 3.90
N ILE A 681 30.89 -11.06 4.51
CA ILE A 681 29.58 -11.68 4.32
C ILE A 681 28.74 -11.44 5.57
N GLY A 682 27.53 -10.93 5.36
CA GLY A 682 26.59 -10.64 6.43
C GLY A 682 25.21 -10.29 5.88
N ALA A 683 24.32 -9.77 6.72
CA ALA A 683 22.96 -9.41 6.34
C ALA A 683 22.89 -8.09 5.56
N CYS A 684 22.05 -8.06 4.52
CA CYS A 684 21.32 -6.87 4.13
C CYS A 684 20.01 -6.89 4.94
N ALA A 685 19.98 -6.18 6.06
CA ALA A 685 18.84 -6.21 6.97
C ALA A 685 17.66 -5.44 6.35
N ASP A 686 16.69 -6.18 5.83
CA ASP A 686 15.42 -5.63 5.37
C ASP A 686 14.38 -5.64 6.50
N THR A 687 14.17 -4.47 7.09
CA THR A 687 13.31 -4.35 8.28
C THR A 687 11.83 -4.53 7.94
N GLY A 688 11.40 -4.17 6.72
CA GLY A 688 10.00 -4.28 6.29
C GLY A 688 9.62 -5.72 5.95
N HIS A 689 10.51 -6.47 5.31
CA HIS A 689 10.28 -7.88 5.01
C HIS A 689 10.21 -8.75 6.26
N TRP A 690 10.98 -8.42 7.31
CA TRP A 690 10.80 -9.02 8.63
C TRP A 690 9.43 -8.72 9.21
N MET A 691 8.98 -7.46 9.18
CA MET A 691 7.63 -7.10 9.65
C MET A 691 6.54 -7.87 8.91
N ARG A 692 6.60 -7.99 7.57
CA ARG A 692 5.64 -8.77 6.77
C ARG A 692 5.64 -10.25 7.12
N SER A 693 6.76 -10.77 7.61
CA SER A 693 6.95 -12.16 8.04
C SER A 693 6.65 -12.38 9.52
N GLY A 694 6.18 -11.36 10.24
CA GLY A 694 5.92 -11.42 11.68
C GLY A 694 7.19 -11.53 12.54
N VAL A 695 8.36 -11.18 11.99
CA VAL A 695 9.63 -11.10 12.71
C VAL A 695 9.80 -9.69 13.23
N ASP A 696 10.08 -9.55 14.53
CA ASP A 696 10.40 -8.25 15.14
C ASP A 696 11.77 -7.74 14.63
N PRO A 697 11.84 -6.63 13.89
CA PRO A 697 13.09 -6.12 13.34
C PRO A 697 14.11 -5.71 14.41
N LEU A 698 13.66 -5.26 15.59
CA LEU A 698 14.57 -4.85 16.66
C LEU A 698 15.33 -6.05 17.22
N GLU A 699 14.61 -7.15 17.45
CA GLU A 699 15.23 -8.39 17.94
C GLU A 699 16.10 -9.05 16.86
N ALA A 700 15.72 -8.94 15.58
CA ALA A 700 16.55 -9.39 14.47
C ALA A 700 17.87 -8.60 14.36
N LEU A 701 17.82 -7.27 14.50
CA LEU A 701 19.03 -6.42 14.48
C LEU A 701 19.99 -6.73 15.63
N LYS A 702 19.47 -6.94 16.85
CA LYS A 702 20.29 -7.37 18.00
C LYS A 702 20.95 -8.71 17.74
N LYS A 703 20.20 -9.65 17.18
CA LYS A 703 20.68 -11.00 16.90
C LYS A 703 21.79 -11.02 15.84
N LEU A 704 21.74 -10.08 14.89
CA LEU A 704 22.72 -9.93 13.81
C LEU A 704 23.89 -8.99 14.17
N GLU A 705 24.09 -8.64 15.45
CA GLU A 705 25.18 -7.76 15.88
C GLU A 705 26.55 -8.24 15.37
N GLY A 706 27.27 -7.34 14.69
CA GLY A 706 28.57 -7.63 14.06
C GLY A 706 28.49 -8.39 12.72
N ARG A 707 27.28 -8.66 12.21
CA ARG A 707 27.01 -9.32 10.91
C ARG A 707 26.15 -8.51 9.96
N ILE A 708 25.80 -7.25 10.26
CA ILE A 708 25.07 -6.38 9.34
C ILE A 708 26.07 -5.68 8.39
N VAL A 709 25.87 -5.84 7.08
CA VAL A 709 26.72 -5.21 6.03
C VAL A 709 26.04 -3.97 5.47
N SER A 710 24.75 -4.07 5.16
CA SER A 710 23.90 -2.97 4.67
C SER A 710 22.47 -3.15 5.19
N LEU A 711 21.62 -2.15 4.98
CA LEU A 711 20.22 -2.20 5.33
C LEU A 711 19.34 -1.79 4.16
N HIS A 712 18.29 -2.56 3.91
CA HIS A 712 17.11 -2.13 3.16
C HIS A 712 16.08 -1.67 4.19
N PHE A 713 16.26 -0.44 4.66
CA PHE A 713 15.56 0.02 5.85
C PHE A 713 14.16 0.55 5.47
N LYS A 714 13.14 -0.03 6.09
CA LYS A 714 11.71 0.21 5.84
C LYS A 714 10.97 0.38 7.16
N ASP A 715 9.93 1.19 7.12
CA ASP A 715 8.87 1.21 8.13
C ASP A 715 7.55 0.93 7.39
N LEU A 716 6.65 0.15 7.98
CA LEU A 716 5.42 -0.28 7.31
C LEU A 716 4.18 0.15 8.09
N ASN A 717 3.08 0.37 7.37
CA ASN A 717 1.80 0.75 7.97
C ASN A 717 1.25 -0.28 8.98
N GLU A 718 1.55 -1.57 8.80
CA GLU A 718 1.08 -2.67 9.64
C GLU A 718 2.19 -3.71 9.89
N PHE A 719 2.16 -4.39 11.04
CA PHE A 719 3.07 -5.49 11.38
C PHE A 719 2.37 -6.85 11.19
N GLY A 720 3.10 -7.85 10.69
CA GLY A 720 2.61 -9.23 10.52
C GLY A 720 1.59 -9.39 9.40
N VAL A 721 1.44 -8.38 8.53
CA VAL A 721 0.54 -8.40 7.37
C VAL A 721 1.38 -8.43 6.10
N ARG A 722 1.26 -9.49 5.30
CA ARG A 722 2.04 -9.66 4.07
C ARG A 722 1.83 -8.52 3.06
N ALA A 723 0.63 -7.96 3.03
CA ALA A 723 0.25 -6.85 2.15
C ALA A 723 0.57 -5.45 2.73
N ALA A 724 1.24 -5.36 3.89
CA ALA A 724 1.68 -4.08 4.45
C ALA A 724 2.61 -3.36 3.46
N HIS A 725 2.48 -2.05 3.38
CA HIS A 725 3.21 -1.20 2.46
C HIS A 725 4.11 -0.22 3.20
N ASP A 726 5.12 0.28 2.50
CA ASP A 726 6.12 1.20 3.03
C ASP A 726 5.50 2.56 3.34
N VAL A 727 5.90 3.14 4.46
CA VAL A 727 5.49 4.47 4.90
C VAL A 727 6.71 5.26 5.38
N PRO A 728 6.65 6.60 5.42
CA PRO A 728 7.75 7.41 5.93
C PRO A 728 8.20 6.93 7.31
N TRP A 729 9.51 6.82 7.52
CA TRP A 729 10.06 6.29 8.77
C TRP A 729 9.58 7.07 9.99
N GLY A 730 9.12 6.34 11.01
CA GLY A 730 8.56 6.92 12.23
C GLY A 730 7.04 7.11 12.18
N THR A 731 6.40 6.81 11.05
CA THR A 731 4.93 6.83 10.93
C THR A 731 4.31 5.43 10.93
N GLY A 732 5.13 4.39 10.82
CA GLY A 732 4.68 3.00 10.72
C GLY A 732 4.71 2.23 12.04
N ALA A 733 4.34 0.96 11.95
CA ALA A 733 4.31 -0.01 13.04
C ALA A 733 5.69 -0.63 13.35
N GLY A 734 6.74 -0.27 12.61
CA GLY A 734 8.07 -0.86 12.71
C GLY A 734 8.99 -0.24 13.75
N ASN A 735 8.56 0.88 14.35
CA ASN A 735 9.32 1.62 15.36
C ASN A 735 10.73 2.00 14.87
N ALA A 736 10.80 2.67 13.72
CA ALA A 736 12.04 3.06 13.05
C ALA A 736 13.05 3.75 13.98
N ARG A 737 12.59 4.57 14.94
CA ARG A 737 13.47 5.23 15.92
C ARG A 737 14.29 4.23 16.72
N ARG A 738 13.65 3.21 17.31
CA ARG A 738 14.34 2.20 18.12
C ARG A 738 15.29 1.33 17.31
N LEU A 739 14.97 1.09 16.04
CA LEU A 739 15.87 0.38 15.13
C LEU A 739 17.15 1.21 14.89
N LEU A 740 17.02 2.52 14.65
CA LEU A 740 18.17 3.42 14.49
C LEU A 740 19.01 3.53 15.78
N GLU A 741 18.37 3.61 16.94
CA GLU A 741 19.05 3.59 18.25
C GLU A 741 19.85 2.30 18.46
N GLU A 742 19.29 1.15 18.09
CA GLU A 742 19.98 -0.14 18.18
C GLU A 742 21.18 -0.20 17.22
N ILE A 743 21.03 0.27 15.99
CA ILE A 743 22.13 0.35 15.01
C ILE A 743 23.25 1.27 15.54
N HIS A 744 22.89 2.39 16.16
CA HIS A 744 23.84 3.30 16.79
C HIS A 744 24.56 2.67 17.97
N ARG A 745 23.83 1.96 18.85
CA ARG A 745 24.39 1.21 20.00
C ARG A 745 25.47 0.22 19.55
N GLN A 746 25.26 -0.45 18.41
CA GLN A 746 26.23 -1.39 17.84
C GLN A 746 27.48 -0.70 17.26
N GLY A 747 27.51 0.64 17.17
CA GLY A 747 28.59 1.41 16.56
C GLY A 747 28.72 1.16 15.05
N LEU A 748 27.63 0.75 14.40
CA LEU A 748 27.65 0.32 13.00
C LEU A 748 27.70 1.53 12.06
N LYS A 749 28.74 1.58 11.22
CA LYS A 749 28.87 2.54 10.11
C LYS A 749 28.21 1.99 8.85
N ALA A 750 26.89 2.00 8.84
CA ALA A 750 26.07 1.33 7.84
C ALA A 750 25.85 2.13 6.55
N VAL A 751 25.52 1.39 5.49
CA VAL A 751 24.82 1.90 4.30
C VAL A 751 23.34 1.60 4.48
N PHE A 752 22.52 2.65 4.42
CA PHE A 752 21.07 2.57 4.44
C PHE A 752 20.54 2.85 3.03
N SER A 753 19.83 1.87 2.49
CA SER A 753 19.08 1.99 1.26
C SER A 753 17.59 2.09 1.59
N ILE A 754 16.98 3.23 1.26
CA ILE A 754 15.54 3.42 1.34
C ILE A 754 14.93 2.67 0.16
N GLU A 755 14.40 1.49 0.42
CA GLU A 755 13.70 0.68 -0.58
C GLU A 755 12.20 0.77 -0.30
N TYR A 756 11.46 1.38 -1.21
CA TYR A 756 10.01 1.35 -1.21
C TYR A 756 9.56 0.27 -2.16
N GLU A 757 8.45 -0.38 -1.86
CA GLU A 757 7.81 -1.37 -2.73
C GLU A 757 6.43 -0.93 -3.23
N THR A 758 6.08 0.32 -2.93
CA THR A 758 4.84 1.00 -3.27
C THR A 758 5.07 2.45 -3.69
N ASN A 759 4.08 3.09 -4.30
CA ASN A 759 4.12 4.49 -4.73
C ASN A 759 5.31 4.85 -5.67
N TRP A 760 5.61 3.98 -6.64
CA TRP A 760 6.78 4.10 -7.53
C TRP A 760 6.91 5.41 -8.29
N ASP A 761 5.79 6.06 -8.63
CA ASP A 761 5.77 7.27 -9.43
C ASP A 761 5.99 8.54 -8.60
N SER A 762 5.62 8.50 -7.31
CA SER A 762 5.59 9.67 -6.42
C SER A 762 6.24 9.43 -5.05
N SER A 763 7.16 8.48 -4.93
CA SER A 763 7.85 8.13 -3.67
C SER A 763 8.84 9.20 -3.17
N LEU A 764 9.23 10.18 -4.01
CA LEU A 764 10.29 11.14 -3.68
C LEU A 764 10.02 11.99 -2.41
N PRO A 765 8.81 12.52 -2.16
CA PRO A 765 8.52 13.26 -0.92
C PRO A 765 8.62 12.37 0.32
N GLU A 766 8.23 11.10 0.22
CA GLU A 766 8.30 10.15 1.34
C GLU A 766 9.75 9.76 1.63
N ILE A 767 10.57 9.54 0.59
CA ILE A 767 12.01 9.31 0.72
C ILE A 767 12.71 10.53 1.34
N ALA A 768 12.29 11.75 0.99
CA ALA A 768 12.77 12.98 1.64
C ALA A 768 12.41 13.01 3.13
N ALA A 769 11.17 12.66 3.49
CA ALA A 769 10.74 12.56 4.88
C ALA A 769 11.55 11.51 5.68
N CYS A 770 11.89 10.37 5.08
CA CYS A 770 12.79 9.37 5.69
C CYS A 770 14.19 9.95 5.96
N ALA A 771 14.72 10.72 5.02
CA ALA A 771 16.02 11.38 5.18
C ALA A 771 16.01 12.43 6.30
N GLU A 772 14.97 13.26 6.35
CA GLU A 772 14.77 14.22 7.43
C GLU A 772 14.65 13.54 8.79
N PHE A 773 13.86 12.46 8.87
CA PHE A 773 13.69 11.65 10.08
C PHE A 773 15.03 11.09 10.56
N MET A 774 15.77 10.37 9.71
CA MET A 774 17.07 9.81 10.10
C MET A 774 18.06 10.89 10.49
N ASN A 775 18.10 12.00 9.76
CA ASN A 775 19.02 13.10 10.04
C ASN A 775 18.74 13.73 11.41
N LYS A 776 17.46 13.90 11.76
CA LYS A 776 17.04 14.37 13.08
C LYS A 776 17.51 13.41 14.18
N ILE A 777 17.25 12.11 14.04
CA ILE A 777 17.66 11.12 15.03
C ILE A 777 19.19 11.04 15.16
N ALA A 778 19.92 11.11 14.05
CA ALA A 778 21.38 11.11 14.08
C ALA A 778 21.95 12.36 14.79
N ALA A 779 21.32 13.53 14.63
CA ALA A 779 21.69 14.73 15.35
C ALA A 779 21.47 14.60 16.86
N GLU A 780 20.39 13.94 17.28
CA GLU A 780 20.10 13.63 18.69
C GLU A 780 21.12 12.64 19.29
N LEU A 781 21.49 11.61 18.54
CA LEU A 781 22.40 10.56 19.01
C LEU A 781 23.86 11.04 19.11
N GLY A 782 24.29 11.90 18.18
CA GLY A 782 25.66 12.39 18.11
C GLY A 782 26.69 11.29 17.81
N PRO A 783 27.98 11.62 17.76
CA PRO A 783 29.04 10.63 17.55
C PRO A 783 29.18 9.73 18.79
N MET A 784 29.45 8.43 18.56
CA MET A 784 29.76 7.51 19.64
C MET A 784 30.99 8.02 20.42
N PRO A 785 30.97 8.00 21.77
CA PRO A 785 32.11 8.41 22.56
C PRO A 785 33.32 7.53 22.21
N GLU A 786 34.47 8.16 21.94
CA GLU A 786 35.70 7.44 21.64
C GLU A 786 36.01 6.48 22.78
N THR A 787 35.99 5.17 22.48
CA THR A 787 36.55 4.19 23.39
C THR A 787 38.05 4.50 23.50
N PRO A 788 38.62 4.71 24.70
CA PRO A 788 40.04 5.01 24.81
C PRO A 788 40.82 3.91 24.10
N ALA A 789 41.61 4.31 23.10
CA ALA A 789 42.58 3.43 22.46
C ALA A 789 43.38 2.75 23.58
N ALA A 790 43.47 1.42 23.52
CA ALA A 790 44.24 0.62 24.45
C ALA A 790 45.63 1.26 24.63
N GLN A 791 45.82 1.92 25.77
CA GLN A 791 47.12 2.48 26.14
C GLN A 791 48.09 1.31 26.17
N ALA A 792 49.07 1.35 25.28
CA ALA A 792 50.23 0.51 25.32
C ALA A 792 50.80 0.54 26.74
N ALA A 793 50.85 -0.63 27.37
CA ALA A 793 51.46 -0.83 28.67
C ALA A 793 52.89 -0.25 28.69
N PRO A 794 53.24 0.64 29.64
CA PRO A 794 54.63 1.00 29.83
C PRO A 794 55.31 -0.09 30.68
N GLY A 795 56.32 -0.72 30.08
CA GLY A 795 57.55 -1.08 30.78
C GLY A 795 57.55 -2.35 31.63
N ARG A 796 58.19 -3.39 31.10
CA ARG A 796 58.79 -4.48 31.88
C ARG A 796 59.56 -3.94 33.09
N ARG A 797 59.25 -4.42 34.29
CA ARG A 797 60.26 -4.64 35.34
C ARG A 797 60.42 -6.13 35.57
N GLN A 798 61.64 -6.59 35.34
CA GLN A 798 62.11 -7.92 35.67
C GLN A 798 62.01 -8.14 37.19
N GLY A 799 61.46 -9.28 37.58
CA GLY A 799 61.43 -9.73 38.97
C GLY A 799 61.15 -11.22 39.02
N ARG A 800 62.24 -12.00 39.04
CA ARG A 800 62.25 -13.45 39.25
C ARG A 800 61.32 -13.85 40.42
N GLN A 801 60.53 -14.89 40.26
CA GLN A 801 60.68 -16.10 41.09
C GLN A 801 59.95 -17.31 40.50
N ARG A 802 60.66 -18.43 40.57
CA ARG A 802 60.30 -19.77 40.15
C ARG A 802 59.18 -20.32 41.05
N ALA A 803 58.29 -21.16 40.51
CA ALA A 803 58.39 -22.62 40.67
C ALA A 803 57.14 -23.37 40.17
N ARG A 804 57.40 -24.31 39.25
CA ARG A 804 56.88 -25.69 39.18
C ARG A 804 55.37 -25.93 39.02
N THR A 805 55.03 -26.32 37.80
CA THR A 805 54.10 -27.41 37.36
C THR A 805 54.19 -28.69 38.26
N PRO A 806 53.24 -29.67 38.23
CA PRO A 806 52.54 -30.15 37.02
C PRO A 806 51.10 -30.77 37.15
N GLU A 807 50.53 -31.05 35.97
CA GLU A 807 49.72 -32.20 35.52
C GLU A 807 48.46 -32.75 36.25
N ALA A 808 47.37 -32.77 35.46
CA ALA A 808 46.54 -33.92 35.04
C ALA A 808 45.89 -34.86 36.08
N ALA A 809 44.56 -35.01 36.03
CA ALA A 809 43.86 -36.12 35.35
C ALA A 809 42.39 -36.28 35.81
N ALA A 810 41.60 -36.89 34.93
CA ALA A 810 40.16 -37.20 34.96
C ALA A 810 39.58 -37.81 36.26
N THR A 811 38.28 -37.64 36.54
CA THR A 811 37.22 -38.65 36.34
C THR A 811 35.82 -38.23 36.86
N THR A 812 34.82 -38.78 36.17
CA THR A 812 33.37 -38.97 36.46
C THR A 812 32.85 -38.88 37.90
N VAL A 813 31.67 -38.26 38.07
CA VAL A 813 30.73 -38.60 39.16
C VAL A 813 29.26 -38.57 38.69
N ARG A 814 28.56 -39.67 38.97
CA ARG A 814 27.12 -39.80 39.21
C ARG A 814 26.97 -40.50 40.58
N PRO A 815 25.75 -40.64 41.13
CA PRO A 815 25.15 -39.92 42.26
C PRO A 815 25.28 -40.67 43.61
N PRO A 816 24.58 -40.24 44.68
CA PRO A 816 23.74 -41.22 45.38
C PRO A 816 22.38 -40.70 45.90
N ASN A 817 21.59 -41.67 46.38
CA ASN A 817 20.16 -41.65 46.66
C ASN A 817 19.91 -41.98 48.16
N ARG A 818 18.79 -41.45 48.71
CA ARG A 818 17.90 -41.97 49.80
C ARG A 818 18.40 -42.42 51.19
N ARG A 819 17.69 -41.91 52.21
CA ARG A 819 17.00 -42.61 53.34
C ARG A 819 15.75 -41.77 53.68
N GLY A 820 14.54 -42.21 54.04
CA GLY A 820 13.93 -43.50 54.38
C GLY A 820 13.18 -43.40 55.73
N GLY A 821 11.84 -43.47 55.75
CA GLY A 821 11.07 -44.08 56.86
C GLY A 821 9.85 -43.35 57.50
N GLN A 822 8.67 -43.99 57.38
CA GLN A 822 7.53 -44.12 58.34
C GLN A 822 6.60 -42.89 58.58
N GLN A 823 5.27 -42.96 58.75
CA GLN A 823 4.31 -44.03 59.09
C GLN A 823 2.85 -43.61 58.77
N ALA A 824 1.97 -44.59 58.59
CA ALA A 824 0.51 -44.57 58.37
C ALA A 824 -0.37 -43.74 59.34
N ALA A 825 -1.54 -43.26 58.85
CA ALA A 825 -2.87 -43.46 59.48
C ALA A 825 -4.02 -42.92 58.59
N ARG A 826 -5.22 -43.49 58.76
CA ARG A 826 -6.43 -43.39 57.91
C ARG A 826 -7.45 -42.34 58.39
N GLN A 827 -8.39 -42.05 57.48
CA GLN A 827 -9.85 -41.86 57.66
C GLN A 827 -10.50 -40.46 57.89
N ALA A 828 -11.69 -40.37 57.26
CA ALA A 828 -12.88 -39.52 57.47
C ALA A 828 -12.85 -38.08 56.93
N GLU A 829 -13.58 -37.73 55.86
CA GLU A 829 -15.04 -37.49 55.70
C GLU A 829 -15.57 -36.16 56.29
N SER A 830 -16.31 -35.43 55.44
CA SER A 830 -17.29 -34.38 55.73
C SER A 830 -16.81 -33.02 56.26
N ALA A 831 -17.16 -31.94 55.55
CA ALA A 831 -18.06 -30.89 56.04
C ALA A 831 -18.18 -29.74 55.03
N GLN A 832 -19.43 -29.42 54.70
CA GLN A 832 -19.91 -28.25 53.96
C GLN A 832 -19.62 -26.93 54.72
N PRO A 833 -19.74 -25.75 54.08
CA PRO A 833 -20.23 -24.56 54.74
C PRO A 833 -21.75 -24.43 54.58
N VAL A 834 -22.39 -24.10 55.70
CA VAL A 834 -23.83 -23.92 55.90
C VAL A 834 -24.30 -22.56 55.40
N ALA A 835 -25.50 -22.57 54.84
CA ALA A 835 -26.25 -21.45 54.28
C ALA A 835 -27.04 -20.62 55.33
N ALA A 836 -27.49 -19.44 54.90
CA ALA A 836 -28.80 -18.84 55.25
C ALA A 836 -29.30 -18.11 53.97
N LYS A 837 -30.28 -18.59 53.17
CA LYS A 837 -31.76 -18.67 53.32
C LYS A 837 -32.41 -17.29 53.57
N ILE A 838 -33.44 -16.83 52.84
CA ILE A 838 -34.80 -17.38 52.60
C ILE A 838 -35.43 -16.71 51.34
N GLU A 839 -35.82 -17.44 50.29
CA GLU A 839 -37.17 -17.95 49.86
C GLU A 839 -38.05 -17.01 49.00
N GLY A 840 -38.62 -17.59 47.93
CA GLY A 840 -39.78 -17.07 47.18
C GLY A 840 -39.87 -17.55 45.73
N ALA A 841 -40.59 -18.64 45.47
CA ALA A 841 -41.04 -19.14 44.15
C ALA A 841 -42.55 -19.46 44.25
N PRO A 842 -43.31 -19.89 43.21
CA PRO A 842 -43.20 -19.74 41.75
C PRO A 842 -44.55 -19.34 41.06
N ALA A 843 -44.56 -19.13 39.73
CA ALA A 843 -45.73 -19.41 38.88
C ALA A 843 -45.28 -19.73 37.43
N GLY A 844 -45.83 -20.80 36.85
CA GLY A 844 -45.45 -21.40 35.57
C GLY A 844 -46.06 -20.76 34.31
N PRO A 845 -45.84 -21.39 33.13
CA PRO A 845 -45.99 -20.75 31.81
C PRO A 845 -47.36 -20.96 31.16
N SER A 846 -47.82 -19.97 30.37
CA SER A 846 -48.99 -20.08 29.50
C SER A 846 -48.57 -20.08 28.03
N ALA A 847 -49.25 -20.94 27.25
CA ALA A 847 -49.00 -21.33 25.86
C ALA A 847 -49.24 -20.23 24.80
N PRO A 848 -48.72 -20.40 23.56
CA PRO A 848 -49.10 -19.59 22.39
C PRO A 848 -50.15 -20.30 21.49
N ALA A 849 -51.00 -19.50 20.84
CA ALA A 849 -51.96 -19.92 19.80
C ALA A 849 -51.74 -19.07 18.51
N PRO A 850 -52.39 -19.34 17.36
CA PRO A 850 -51.85 -20.15 16.26
C PRO A 850 -51.62 -19.39 14.93
N LYS A 851 -50.91 -20.04 13.99
CA LYS A 851 -50.59 -19.59 12.61
C LYS A 851 -51.79 -19.62 11.66
N PRO A 852 -51.82 -18.81 10.58
CA PRO A 852 -52.67 -19.05 9.42
C PRO A 852 -51.94 -19.79 8.27
N GLU A 853 -52.65 -20.72 7.62
CA GLU A 853 -52.25 -21.60 6.51
C GLU A 853 -52.39 -20.95 5.10
N PRO A 854 -51.75 -21.55 4.05
CA PRO A 854 -51.72 -21.02 2.69
C PRO A 854 -52.86 -21.53 1.79
N LYS A 855 -53.17 -20.80 0.70
CA LYS A 855 -54.13 -21.20 -0.36
C LYS A 855 -53.46 -21.34 -1.74
N PRO A 856 -54.08 -22.13 -2.67
CA PRO A 856 -53.36 -22.98 -3.62
C PRO A 856 -53.15 -22.39 -5.03
N ALA A 857 -52.25 -23.01 -5.79
CA ALA A 857 -51.88 -22.69 -7.17
C ALA A 857 -52.93 -23.11 -8.22
N PRO A 858 -52.93 -22.50 -9.43
CA PRO A 858 -53.41 -23.13 -10.64
C PRO A 858 -52.29 -23.47 -11.65
N LYS A 859 -52.51 -24.57 -12.39
CA LYS A 859 -51.67 -25.19 -13.44
C LYS A 859 -52.25 -24.89 -14.86
N PRO A 860 -51.60 -25.31 -15.97
CA PRO A 860 -51.29 -24.47 -17.15
C PRO A 860 -52.25 -24.63 -18.35
N VAL A 861 -52.17 -23.70 -19.32
CA VAL A 861 -52.75 -23.84 -20.68
C VAL A 861 -51.66 -23.57 -21.75
N ALA A 862 -51.55 -24.50 -22.71
CA ALA A 862 -50.67 -24.56 -23.90
C ALA A 862 -51.24 -23.77 -25.11
N ALA A 863 -50.61 -23.49 -26.28
CA ALA A 863 -49.24 -23.34 -26.81
C ALA A 863 -49.31 -22.72 -28.25
N ALA A 864 -48.36 -21.83 -28.61
CA ALA A 864 -47.73 -21.47 -29.93
C ALA A 864 -48.57 -21.02 -31.19
N PRO A 865 -48.01 -20.32 -32.25
CA PRO A 865 -46.60 -20.07 -32.60
C PRO A 865 -46.15 -18.64 -33.12
N GLN A 866 -44.86 -18.34 -32.85
CA GLN A 866 -43.76 -17.66 -33.59
C GLN A 866 -43.92 -16.43 -34.52
N ALA A 867 -43.13 -15.38 -34.22
CA ALA A 867 -42.00 -14.91 -35.05
C ALA A 867 -40.92 -14.19 -34.19
N SER A 868 -39.65 -14.60 -34.35
CA SER A 868 -38.40 -14.25 -33.62
C SER A 868 -37.78 -12.90 -34.04
N ALA A 869 -36.98 -12.15 -33.24
CA ALA A 869 -35.76 -12.50 -32.45
C ALA A 869 -35.34 -11.38 -31.44
N PRO A 870 -34.29 -11.52 -30.58
CA PRO A 870 -33.68 -12.70 -29.93
C PRO A 870 -33.89 -12.70 -28.39
N ALA A 871 -33.84 -13.89 -27.79
CA ALA A 871 -34.26 -14.16 -26.41
C ALA A 871 -33.30 -13.64 -25.31
N ALA A 872 -33.90 -13.03 -24.29
CA ALA A 872 -33.30 -12.77 -22.99
C ALA A 872 -33.01 -14.10 -22.25
N SER A 873 -31.79 -14.24 -21.73
CA SER A 873 -31.43 -15.29 -20.77
C SER A 873 -31.13 -14.65 -19.41
N ASN A 874 -31.68 -15.22 -18.34
CA ASN A 874 -31.48 -14.84 -16.93
C ASN A 874 -31.94 -13.44 -16.48
N GLY A 875 -32.87 -12.79 -17.21
CA GLY A 875 -33.48 -11.51 -16.83
C GLY A 875 -32.67 -10.25 -17.21
N TRP A 876 -31.57 -10.42 -17.94
CA TRP A 876 -30.81 -9.30 -18.51
C TRP A 876 -31.41 -8.83 -19.82
N ARG A 877 -31.43 -7.51 -20.03
CA ARG A 877 -31.73 -6.88 -21.33
C ARG A 877 -30.71 -5.81 -21.66
N ALA A 878 -30.49 -5.57 -22.94
CA ALA A 878 -29.68 -4.45 -23.40
C ALA A 878 -30.35 -3.12 -22.98
N LEU A 879 -29.60 -2.24 -22.33
CA LEU A 879 -30.02 -0.87 -22.04
C LEU A 879 -29.57 0.09 -23.15
N PHE A 880 -28.47 -0.25 -23.82
CA PHE A 880 -28.01 0.36 -25.06
C PHE A 880 -27.96 -0.68 -26.17
N ASN A 881 -28.52 -0.35 -27.34
CA ASN A 881 -28.68 -1.30 -28.45
C ASN A 881 -27.41 -1.48 -29.30
N GLY A 882 -26.36 -0.69 -29.06
CA GLY A 882 -25.10 -0.74 -29.80
C GLY A 882 -25.16 -0.15 -31.21
N LYS A 883 -26.24 0.57 -31.57
CA LYS A 883 -26.47 1.09 -32.93
C LYS A 883 -26.85 2.56 -32.94
N ASP A 884 -27.75 2.98 -32.06
CA ASP A 884 -28.26 4.34 -32.00
C ASP A 884 -28.73 4.69 -30.57
N LEU A 885 -29.25 5.90 -30.39
CA LEU A 885 -29.72 6.40 -29.09
C LEU A 885 -31.17 6.03 -28.78
N GLU A 886 -31.74 5.00 -29.43
CA GLU A 886 -33.07 4.51 -29.07
C GLU A 886 -33.12 4.13 -27.59
N GLY A 887 -34.14 4.63 -26.88
CA GLY A 887 -34.27 4.46 -25.42
C GLY A 887 -33.54 5.51 -24.58
N TRP A 888 -32.75 6.40 -25.19
CA TRP A 888 -32.04 7.49 -24.53
C TRP A 888 -32.60 8.87 -24.92
N VAL A 889 -32.32 9.86 -24.08
CA VAL A 889 -32.60 11.28 -24.30
C VAL A 889 -31.32 12.05 -23.99
N CYS A 890 -30.95 12.97 -24.88
CA CYS A 890 -29.88 13.94 -24.63
C CYS A 890 -30.50 15.19 -23.99
N ASP A 891 -29.88 15.73 -22.93
CA ASP A 891 -30.31 16.98 -22.28
C ASP A 891 -29.90 18.26 -23.05
N ALA A 892 -29.14 18.08 -24.13
CA ALA A 892 -28.71 19.10 -25.07
C ALA A 892 -29.16 18.73 -26.50
N ASP A 893 -28.31 18.97 -27.50
CA ASP A 893 -28.60 18.62 -28.89
C ASP A 893 -28.60 17.11 -29.12
N ALA A 894 -29.50 16.62 -29.97
CA ALA A 894 -29.70 15.19 -30.21
C ALA A 894 -28.51 14.51 -30.92
N ASP A 895 -27.61 15.29 -31.53
CA ASP A 895 -26.40 14.84 -32.23
C ASP A 895 -25.13 14.93 -31.37
N ALA A 896 -25.26 15.28 -30.08
CA ALA A 896 -24.12 15.40 -29.17
C ALA A 896 -23.40 14.08 -28.86
N TRP A 897 -24.00 12.94 -29.20
CA TRP A 897 -23.45 11.60 -28.99
C TRP A 897 -23.46 10.78 -30.29
N GLU A 898 -22.46 9.93 -30.45
CA GLU A 898 -22.27 9.04 -31.59
C GLU A 898 -22.07 7.59 -31.15
N VAL A 899 -22.46 6.68 -32.04
CA VAL A 899 -22.14 5.26 -31.97
C VAL A 899 -21.26 4.91 -33.16
N ASP A 900 -20.07 4.34 -32.93
CA ASP A 900 -19.22 3.85 -34.02
C ASP A 900 -19.68 2.49 -34.57
N ALA A 901 -18.97 2.00 -35.59
CA ALA A 901 -19.27 0.74 -36.26
C ALA A 901 -19.13 -0.49 -35.34
N GLU A 902 -18.35 -0.37 -34.26
CA GLU A 902 -18.12 -1.38 -33.24
C GLU A 902 -19.14 -1.33 -32.10
N GLY A 903 -20.10 -0.39 -32.14
CA GLY A 903 -21.13 -0.22 -31.13
C GLY A 903 -20.64 0.47 -29.87
N VAL A 904 -19.59 1.29 -29.96
CA VAL A 904 -19.10 2.13 -28.87
C VAL A 904 -19.78 3.49 -28.91
N LEU A 905 -20.35 3.88 -27.77
CA LEU A 905 -21.02 5.15 -27.56
C LEU A 905 -20.05 6.20 -27.00
N PHE A 906 -19.95 7.38 -27.61
CA PHE A 906 -19.09 8.47 -27.16
C PHE A 906 -19.64 9.86 -27.50
N PRO A 907 -19.29 10.92 -26.74
CA PRO A 907 -19.78 12.26 -26.99
C PRO A 907 -18.97 12.95 -28.10
N LYS A 908 -19.66 13.65 -29.00
CA LYS A 908 -19.10 14.59 -29.98
C LYS A 908 -19.22 16.05 -29.55
N ALA A 909 -20.23 16.36 -28.73
CA ALA A 909 -20.49 17.70 -28.24
C ALA A 909 -20.99 17.66 -26.78
N LYS A 910 -21.25 18.84 -26.23
CA LYS A 910 -21.71 18.96 -24.85
C LYS A 910 -23.16 18.48 -24.74
N GLY A 911 -23.40 17.51 -23.87
CA GLY A 911 -24.72 16.98 -23.58
C GLY A 911 -24.61 15.69 -22.79
N ASN A 912 -25.52 15.46 -21.86
CA ASN A 912 -25.61 14.23 -21.09
C ASN A 912 -26.73 13.35 -21.60
N LEU A 913 -26.56 12.04 -21.46
CA LEU A 913 -27.60 11.08 -21.81
C LEU A 913 -28.32 10.59 -20.56
N TYR A 914 -29.63 10.40 -20.66
CA TYR A 914 -30.40 9.66 -19.67
C TYR A 914 -31.44 8.76 -20.34
N THR A 915 -31.83 7.69 -19.65
CA THR A 915 -32.80 6.72 -20.16
C THR A 915 -34.20 7.32 -20.22
N ARG A 916 -35.02 6.96 -21.21
CA ARG A 916 -36.45 7.30 -21.23
C ARG A 916 -37.21 6.61 -20.10
N GLU A 917 -36.83 5.37 -19.82
CA GLU A 917 -37.41 4.56 -18.76
C GLU A 917 -36.81 4.90 -17.39
N ARG A 918 -37.59 4.61 -16.35
CA ARG A 918 -37.20 4.78 -14.95
C ARG A 918 -37.04 3.39 -14.30
N PHE A 919 -36.09 3.29 -13.38
CA PHE A 919 -35.66 2.04 -12.76
C PHE A 919 -35.63 2.16 -11.24
N GLY A 920 -36.20 1.16 -10.57
CA GLY A 920 -36.20 1.03 -9.11
C GLY A 920 -35.00 0.25 -8.60
N ASP A 921 -35.20 -1.05 -8.39
CA ASP A 921 -34.15 -2.02 -8.06
C ASP A 921 -33.64 -2.70 -9.33
N PHE A 922 -32.32 -2.75 -9.51
CA PHE A 922 -31.69 -3.28 -10.72
C PHE A 922 -30.23 -3.66 -10.50
N VAL A 923 -29.69 -4.44 -11.43
CA VAL A 923 -28.24 -4.56 -11.67
C VAL A 923 -27.92 -3.97 -13.04
N LEU A 924 -27.02 -3.01 -13.09
CA LEU A 924 -26.48 -2.41 -14.29
C LEU A 924 -25.05 -2.96 -14.50
N ASP A 925 -24.77 -3.46 -15.70
CA ASP A 925 -23.45 -3.96 -16.11
C ASP A 925 -23.06 -3.23 -17.38
N LEU A 926 -21.94 -2.52 -17.33
CA LEU A 926 -21.45 -1.70 -18.43
C LEU A 926 -19.93 -1.71 -18.49
N GLU A 927 -19.40 -1.37 -19.66
CA GLU A 927 -18.00 -1.08 -19.84
C GLU A 927 -17.80 0.37 -20.21
N PHE A 928 -16.77 1.00 -19.64
CA PHE A 928 -16.37 2.35 -19.98
C PHE A 928 -14.86 2.42 -20.21
N LYS A 929 -14.43 3.40 -21.00
CA LYS A 929 -13.03 3.76 -21.18
C LYS A 929 -12.93 5.26 -20.97
N ASN A 930 -11.99 5.69 -20.15
CA ASN A 930 -11.76 7.10 -19.84
C ASN A 930 -10.43 7.59 -20.44
N ALA A 931 -10.40 8.84 -20.90
CA ALA A 931 -9.16 9.53 -21.25
C ALA A 931 -8.39 10.00 -20.00
N PRO A 932 -7.09 10.38 -20.14
CA PRO A 932 -6.35 11.00 -19.04
C PRO A 932 -7.06 12.26 -18.52
N GLN A 933 -7.01 12.47 -17.20
CA GLN A 933 -7.67 13.60 -16.50
C GLN A 933 -9.19 13.68 -16.72
N ASN A 934 -9.83 12.59 -17.17
CA ASN A 934 -11.27 12.59 -17.42
C ASN A 934 -12.05 12.81 -16.11
N ASN A 935 -13.18 13.51 -16.24
CA ASN A 935 -14.23 13.62 -15.25
C ASN A 935 -15.56 13.31 -15.95
N SER A 936 -16.30 12.35 -15.41
CA SER A 936 -17.56 11.83 -15.93
C SER A 936 -18.25 11.06 -14.79
N GLY A 937 -19.43 10.49 -15.05
CA GLY A 937 -20.19 9.77 -14.04
C GLY A 937 -21.31 8.93 -14.65
N VAL A 938 -21.65 7.85 -13.95
CA VAL A 938 -22.85 7.06 -14.19
C VAL A 938 -23.86 7.42 -13.11
N PHE A 939 -24.94 8.07 -13.51
CA PHE A 939 -26.03 8.46 -12.61
C PHE A 939 -27.10 7.38 -12.56
N PHE A 940 -27.74 7.25 -11.41
CA PHE A 940 -28.92 6.41 -11.24
C PHE A 940 -29.96 7.06 -10.35
N ARG A 941 -31.20 6.60 -10.49
CA ARG A 941 -32.39 7.12 -9.78
C ARG A 941 -32.54 8.64 -9.91
N ILE A 942 -32.20 9.19 -11.08
CA ILE A 942 -32.44 10.60 -11.39
C ILE A 942 -33.95 10.85 -11.38
N ASP A 943 -34.42 11.68 -10.45
CA ASP A 943 -35.85 12.02 -10.40
C ASP A 943 -36.24 13.04 -11.47
N ASP A 944 -35.50 14.15 -11.52
CA ASP A 944 -35.69 15.25 -12.47
C ASP A 944 -34.45 15.42 -13.34
N PRO A 945 -34.50 15.06 -14.64
CA PRO A 945 -33.39 15.24 -15.57
C PRO A 945 -32.86 16.68 -15.67
N LYS A 946 -33.69 17.71 -15.41
CA LYS A 946 -33.23 19.11 -15.41
C LYS A 946 -32.35 19.46 -14.22
N SER A 947 -32.43 18.64 -13.16
CA SER A 947 -31.75 18.84 -11.88
C SER A 947 -30.96 17.60 -11.47
N TRP A 948 -30.57 16.77 -12.43
CA TRP A 948 -30.04 15.42 -12.19
C TRP A 948 -28.80 15.35 -11.28
N VAL A 949 -27.97 16.40 -11.21
CA VAL A 949 -26.83 16.50 -10.27
C VAL A 949 -27.29 16.54 -8.80
N GLN A 950 -28.49 17.08 -8.54
CA GLN A 950 -29.09 17.20 -7.22
C GLN A 950 -30.13 16.11 -6.94
N THR A 951 -30.73 15.53 -7.97
CA THR A 951 -31.85 14.58 -7.84
C THR A 951 -31.49 13.14 -8.21
N GLY A 952 -30.29 12.91 -8.75
CA GLY A 952 -29.74 11.59 -9.05
C GLY A 952 -28.46 11.33 -8.24
N ILE A 953 -28.16 10.04 -8.05
CA ILE A 953 -26.97 9.58 -7.34
C ILE A 953 -25.94 9.15 -8.37
N GLU A 954 -24.68 9.48 -8.13
CA GLU A 954 -23.59 9.36 -9.10
C GLU A 954 -22.53 8.36 -8.62
N ILE A 955 -22.17 7.42 -9.50
CA ILE A 955 -20.91 6.69 -9.40
C ILE A 955 -19.89 7.40 -10.28
N GLN A 956 -18.82 7.86 -9.63
CA GLN A 956 -17.82 8.72 -10.27
C GLN A 956 -16.98 7.94 -11.30
N ILE A 957 -16.80 8.52 -12.48
CA ILE A 957 -15.79 8.10 -13.46
C ILE A 957 -14.72 9.19 -13.52
N TYR A 958 -13.56 8.90 -12.96
CA TYR A 958 -12.45 9.85 -12.90
C TYR A 958 -11.14 9.17 -13.28
N ASP A 959 -10.17 9.92 -13.77
CA ASP A 959 -8.80 9.43 -13.84
C ASP A 959 -8.13 9.45 -12.46
N SER A 960 -8.48 8.46 -11.63
CA SER A 960 -7.82 8.21 -10.35
C SER A 960 -6.81 7.08 -10.43
N PHE A 961 -6.45 6.58 -11.62
CA PHE A 961 -5.51 5.46 -11.73
C PHE A 961 -4.19 5.81 -11.03
N GLY A 962 -3.74 4.93 -10.13
CA GLY A 962 -2.53 5.15 -9.34
C GLY A 962 -2.66 6.09 -8.13
N LYS A 963 -3.82 6.72 -7.88
CA LYS A 963 -4.05 7.44 -6.62
C LYS A 963 -4.08 6.48 -5.43
N THR A 964 -3.29 6.81 -4.40
CA THR A 964 -3.19 6.07 -3.13
C THR A 964 -4.18 6.57 -2.09
N GLU A 965 -4.36 7.89 -2.01
CA GLU A 965 -5.43 8.51 -1.23
C GLU A 965 -6.70 8.59 -2.09
N LEU A 966 -7.74 7.91 -1.62
CA LEU A 966 -9.04 7.89 -2.27
C LEU A 966 -9.99 8.80 -1.52
N ASP A 967 -10.56 9.73 -2.26
CA ASP A 967 -11.54 10.69 -1.78
C ASP A 967 -12.91 10.43 -2.43
N LYS A 968 -13.89 11.24 -2.05
CA LYS A 968 -15.27 11.18 -2.56
C LYS A 968 -15.40 11.63 -4.03
N HIS A 969 -14.29 11.94 -4.69
CA HIS A 969 -14.19 12.34 -6.10
C HIS A 969 -13.34 11.38 -6.94
N SER A 970 -12.85 10.30 -6.33
CA SER A 970 -12.06 9.25 -7.00
C SER A 970 -12.97 8.30 -7.80
N CYS A 971 -12.42 7.57 -8.78
CA CYS A 971 -13.24 6.70 -9.64
C CYS A 971 -13.86 5.55 -8.83
N GLY A 972 -15.14 5.29 -9.08
CA GLY A 972 -15.93 4.32 -8.35
C GLY A 972 -16.54 4.86 -7.06
N ALA A 973 -16.24 6.10 -6.65
CA ALA A 973 -16.88 6.73 -5.49
C ALA A 973 -18.40 6.84 -5.66
N LEU A 974 -19.12 6.78 -4.55
CA LEU A 974 -20.45 7.41 -4.46
C LEU A 974 -20.19 8.91 -4.33
N TYR A 975 -20.31 9.65 -5.43
CA TYR A 975 -19.72 10.98 -5.57
C TYR A 975 -20.15 11.93 -4.45
N ASP A 976 -19.18 12.60 -3.83
CA ASP A 976 -19.32 13.55 -2.70
C ASP A 976 -19.92 12.93 -1.42
N CYS A 977 -20.16 11.62 -1.41
CA CYS A 977 -20.80 10.88 -0.31
C CYS A 977 -19.84 9.91 0.37
N GLN A 978 -19.33 8.94 -0.37
CA GLN A 978 -18.46 7.87 0.12
C GLN A 978 -17.32 7.63 -0.88
N ALA A 979 -16.09 7.71 -0.37
CA ALA A 979 -14.90 7.35 -1.14
C ALA A 979 -14.92 5.85 -1.49
N PRO A 980 -14.36 5.44 -2.63
CA PRO A 980 -14.33 4.03 -3.00
C PRO A 980 -13.45 3.26 -2.01
N LEU A 981 -13.86 2.04 -1.66
CA LEU A 981 -13.14 1.15 -0.75
C LEU A 981 -11.72 0.80 -1.27
N LYS A 982 -11.53 0.87 -2.59
CA LYS A 982 -10.25 0.64 -3.26
C LYS A 982 -10.23 1.28 -4.64
N ASN A 983 -9.03 1.54 -5.12
CA ASN A 983 -8.79 2.06 -6.45
C ASN A 983 -8.75 0.89 -7.44
N ALA A 984 -9.87 0.62 -8.11
CA ALA A 984 -9.97 -0.48 -9.05
C ALA A 984 -10.02 -0.01 -10.51
N VAL A 985 -9.96 1.30 -10.79
CA VAL A 985 -9.93 1.81 -12.16
C VAL A 985 -8.61 1.41 -12.83
N LYS A 986 -8.66 1.07 -14.11
CA LYS A 986 -7.49 0.80 -14.94
C LYS A 986 -6.92 2.11 -15.48
N GLN A 987 -5.71 2.01 -16.03
CA GLN A 987 -5.05 3.14 -16.68
C GLN A 987 -5.94 3.76 -17.78
N PRO A 988 -5.89 5.08 -17.97
CA PRO A 988 -6.61 5.74 -19.05
C PRO A 988 -6.34 5.10 -20.41
N GLY A 989 -7.39 4.96 -21.21
CA GLY A 989 -7.35 4.24 -22.48
C GLY A 989 -7.67 2.75 -22.39
N GLU A 990 -7.73 2.15 -21.20
CA GLU A 990 -8.22 0.79 -21.02
C GLU A 990 -9.73 0.70 -20.76
N TRP A 991 -10.32 -0.42 -21.18
CA TRP A 991 -11.71 -0.74 -20.86
C TRP A 991 -11.85 -1.24 -19.43
N ASN A 992 -12.65 -0.51 -18.67
CA ASN A 992 -13.11 -0.79 -17.33
C ASN A 992 -14.50 -1.42 -17.39
N ARG A 993 -14.78 -2.37 -16.50
CA ARG A 993 -16.13 -2.95 -16.35
C ARG A 993 -16.70 -2.61 -14.99
N MET A 994 -17.90 -2.03 -14.97
CA MET A 994 -18.63 -1.65 -13.76
C MET A 994 -19.91 -2.47 -13.65
N ILE A 995 -20.12 -3.09 -12.50
CA ILE A 995 -21.38 -3.71 -12.12
C ILE A 995 -21.95 -2.92 -10.93
N LEU A 996 -23.02 -2.18 -11.17
CA LEU A 996 -23.76 -1.42 -10.17
C LEU A 996 -25.02 -2.20 -9.78
N THR A 997 -25.10 -2.65 -8.54
CA THR A 997 -26.29 -3.30 -7.97
C THR A 997 -27.00 -2.33 -7.05
N VAL A 998 -28.28 -2.08 -7.32
CA VAL A 998 -29.13 -1.21 -6.52
C VAL A 998 -30.36 -1.99 -6.09
N LYS A 999 -30.55 -2.16 -4.76
CA LYS A 999 -31.67 -2.92 -4.19
C LYS A 999 -32.19 -2.25 -2.92
N GLY A 1000 -33.40 -1.70 -2.96
CA GLY A 1000 -33.92 -0.84 -1.90
C GLY A 1000 -32.96 0.33 -1.67
N PRO A 1001 -32.48 0.57 -0.44
CA PRO A 1001 -31.48 1.58 -0.16
C PRO A 1001 -30.04 1.07 -0.38
N GLN A 1002 -29.83 -0.23 -0.61
CA GLN A 1002 -28.49 -0.79 -0.76
C GLN A 1002 -27.89 -0.55 -2.14
N VAL A 1003 -26.64 -0.12 -2.17
CA VAL A 1003 -25.84 0.14 -3.37
C VAL A 1003 -24.51 -0.60 -3.25
N TYR A 1004 -24.25 -1.47 -4.23
CA TYR A 1004 -22.95 -2.12 -4.40
C TYR A 1004 -22.37 -1.75 -5.75
N VAL A 1005 -21.08 -1.42 -5.78
CA VAL A 1005 -20.35 -1.21 -7.03
C VAL A 1005 -19.17 -2.17 -7.07
N VAL A 1006 -19.13 -3.01 -8.10
CA VAL A 1006 -17.95 -3.82 -8.43
C VAL A 1006 -17.31 -3.21 -9.66
N LEU A 1007 -16.09 -2.72 -9.53
CA LEU A 1007 -15.29 -2.17 -10.61
C LEU A 1007 -14.13 -3.12 -10.90
N ASN A 1008 -14.03 -3.61 -12.13
CA ASN A 1008 -12.99 -4.55 -12.57
C ASN A 1008 -12.83 -5.80 -11.69
N GLY A 1009 -13.93 -6.30 -11.14
CA GLY A 1009 -13.95 -7.50 -10.28
C GLY A 1009 -13.78 -7.22 -8.78
N GLU A 1010 -13.55 -5.95 -8.43
CA GLU A 1010 -13.29 -5.51 -7.07
C GLU A 1010 -14.48 -4.70 -6.51
N LEU A 1011 -14.99 -5.06 -5.33
CA LEU A 1011 -16.05 -4.30 -4.64
C LEU A 1011 -15.53 -2.93 -4.17
N VAL A 1012 -15.93 -1.84 -4.83
CA VAL A 1012 -15.48 -0.47 -4.53
C VAL A 1012 -16.50 0.37 -3.77
N VAL A 1013 -17.77 0.01 -3.76
CA VAL A 1013 -18.79 0.64 -2.91
C VAL A 1013 -19.67 -0.43 -2.28
N ASP A 1014 -19.92 -0.28 -1.00
CA ASP A 1014 -20.94 -0.98 -0.21
C ASP A 1014 -21.56 0.10 0.68
N ALA A 1015 -22.79 0.50 0.37
CA ALA A 1015 -23.43 1.66 0.97
C ALA A 1015 -24.93 1.44 1.17
N ASN A 1016 -25.44 1.87 2.33
CA ASN A 1016 -26.86 1.98 2.60
C ASN A 1016 -27.30 3.45 2.50
N LEU A 1017 -28.08 3.79 1.48
CA LEU A 1017 -28.54 5.16 1.24
C LEU A 1017 -29.43 5.72 2.36
N ASP A 1018 -29.98 4.88 3.24
CA ASP A 1018 -30.75 5.32 4.42
C ASP A 1018 -29.87 5.94 5.52
N ASP A 1019 -28.55 5.69 5.49
CA ASP A 1019 -27.61 6.22 6.49
C ASP A 1019 -27.40 7.75 6.35
N TRP A 1020 -27.68 8.30 5.17
CA TRP A 1020 -27.63 9.75 4.89
C TRP A 1020 -28.93 10.42 5.33
N THR A 1021 -29.03 10.64 6.64
CA THR A 1021 -30.25 11.09 7.31
C THR A 1021 -30.48 12.61 7.31
N GLU A 1022 -29.44 13.40 7.03
CA GLU A 1022 -29.45 14.87 7.02
C GLU A 1022 -29.09 15.41 5.62
N ALA A 1023 -29.63 16.58 5.26
CA ALA A 1023 -29.23 17.27 4.03
C ALA A 1023 -27.81 17.85 4.15
N GLU A 1024 -27.10 17.91 3.02
CA GLU A 1024 -25.74 18.46 2.87
C GLU A 1024 -24.67 17.81 3.75
N LYS A 1025 -24.96 16.62 4.31
CA LYS A 1025 -24.12 15.96 5.31
C LYS A 1025 -24.07 14.45 5.11
N ASN A 1026 -22.87 13.91 5.23
CA ASN A 1026 -22.56 12.49 5.18
C ASN A 1026 -22.66 11.85 6.59
N PRO A 1027 -22.80 10.52 6.69
CA PRO A 1027 -22.84 9.81 7.98
C PRO A 1027 -21.61 10.05 8.86
N ASP A 1028 -20.45 10.32 8.24
CA ASP A 1028 -19.18 10.65 8.90
C ASP A 1028 -19.09 12.12 9.38
N GLY A 1029 -20.15 12.92 9.17
CA GLY A 1029 -20.22 14.33 9.53
C GLY A 1029 -19.62 15.31 8.51
N THR A 1030 -18.97 14.82 7.45
CA THR A 1030 -18.47 15.67 6.36
C THR A 1030 -19.61 16.19 5.48
N LYS A 1031 -19.37 17.24 4.70
CA LYS A 1031 -20.39 17.81 3.80
C LYS A 1031 -20.58 17.00 2.53
N ASN A 1032 -21.78 17.07 1.94
CA ASN A 1032 -22.05 16.63 0.57
C ASN A 1032 -22.91 17.66 -0.19
N LYS A 1033 -23.05 17.47 -1.51
CA LYS A 1033 -23.74 18.37 -2.43
C LYS A 1033 -25.26 18.39 -2.33
N PHE A 1034 -25.89 17.46 -1.63
CA PHE A 1034 -27.33 17.21 -1.75
C PHE A 1034 -28.14 18.08 -0.78
N LYS A 1035 -29.02 18.93 -1.33
CA LYS A 1035 -29.93 19.79 -0.55
C LYS A 1035 -31.09 19.04 0.12
N THR A 1036 -31.18 17.74 -0.07
CA THR A 1036 -32.18 16.85 0.53
C THR A 1036 -31.42 15.64 1.06
N ALA A 1037 -31.83 15.11 2.21
CA ALA A 1037 -31.21 13.92 2.77
C ALA A 1037 -31.37 12.74 1.79
N ILE A 1038 -30.31 11.96 1.54
CA ILE A 1038 -30.33 10.92 0.50
C ILE A 1038 -31.28 9.77 0.88
N LYS A 1039 -31.57 9.57 2.18
CA LYS A 1039 -32.62 8.64 2.62
C LYS A 1039 -34.01 8.98 2.04
N ASP A 1040 -34.27 10.27 1.77
CA ASP A 1040 -35.56 10.77 1.31
C ASP A 1040 -35.64 10.83 -0.23
N PHE A 1041 -34.58 10.43 -0.93
CA PHE A 1041 -34.57 10.37 -2.40
C PHE A 1041 -35.53 9.28 -2.89
N LYS A 1042 -36.19 9.55 -4.02
CA LYS A 1042 -37.00 8.52 -4.68
C LYS A 1042 -36.15 7.29 -4.98
N ARG A 1043 -36.69 6.11 -4.69
CA ARG A 1043 -36.04 4.82 -4.95
C ARG A 1043 -36.24 4.36 -6.40
N GLU A 1044 -36.73 5.24 -7.28
CA GLU A 1044 -36.92 5.00 -8.71
C GLU A 1044 -36.60 6.27 -9.54
N GLY A 1045 -35.86 6.12 -10.63
CA GLY A 1045 -35.56 7.24 -11.54
C GLY A 1045 -34.76 6.81 -12.77
N HIS A 1046 -34.32 7.78 -13.57
CA HIS A 1046 -33.56 7.51 -14.80
C HIS A 1046 -32.11 7.10 -14.50
N ILE A 1047 -31.49 6.40 -15.45
CA ILE A 1047 -30.04 6.15 -15.47
C ILE A 1047 -29.40 7.15 -16.43
N GLY A 1048 -28.26 7.73 -16.07
CA GLY A 1048 -27.60 8.76 -16.86
C GLY A 1048 -26.11 8.51 -17.10
N LEU A 1049 -25.60 9.02 -18.22
CA LEU A 1049 -24.19 9.02 -18.59
C LEU A 1049 -23.75 10.47 -18.79
N GLN A 1050 -22.73 10.88 -18.04
CA GLN A 1050 -22.28 12.27 -18.03
C GLN A 1050 -21.13 12.51 -18.99
N TYR A 1051 -21.18 13.66 -19.68
CA TYR A 1051 -20.02 14.24 -20.33
C TYR A 1051 -19.60 15.53 -19.62
N HIS A 1052 -18.37 15.57 -19.10
CA HIS A 1052 -17.83 16.73 -18.37
C HIS A 1052 -16.50 17.22 -18.97
N GLY A 1053 -16.44 17.31 -20.30
CA GLY A 1053 -15.40 18.02 -21.05
C GLY A 1053 -14.29 17.14 -21.63
N ASN A 1054 -14.04 15.96 -21.06
CA ASN A 1054 -13.01 15.04 -21.52
C ASN A 1054 -13.60 13.80 -22.23
N PRO A 1055 -12.87 13.17 -23.18
CA PRO A 1055 -13.37 12.02 -23.90
C PRO A 1055 -13.68 10.82 -22.98
N ILE A 1056 -14.86 10.24 -23.19
CA ILE A 1056 -15.37 9.05 -22.51
C ILE A 1056 -16.04 8.15 -23.54
N TRP A 1057 -15.88 6.84 -23.39
CA TRP A 1057 -16.50 5.85 -24.26
C TRP A 1057 -17.24 4.82 -23.41
N PHE A 1058 -18.42 4.38 -23.87
CA PHE A 1058 -19.22 3.34 -23.23
C PHE A 1058 -19.59 2.23 -24.21
N ARG A 1059 -19.70 1.00 -23.72
CA ARG A 1059 -20.24 -0.13 -24.50
C ARG A 1059 -20.81 -1.20 -23.58
N ASN A 1060 -21.44 -2.22 -24.17
CA ASN A 1060 -21.95 -3.39 -23.45
C ASN A 1060 -22.90 -3.03 -22.28
N ILE A 1061 -23.68 -1.96 -22.41
CA ILE A 1061 -24.57 -1.47 -21.34
C ILE A 1061 -25.84 -2.33 -21.30
N ARG A 1062 -25.97 -3.13 -20.25
CA ARG A 1062 -27.12 -4.00 -20.02
C ARG A 1062 -27.63 -3.86 -18.60
N ILE A 1063 -28.92 -4.12 -18.43
CA ILE A 1063 -29.60 -4.00 -17.16
C ILE A 1063 -30.43 -5.23 -16.85
N LYS A 1064 -30.52 -5.58 -15.58
CA LYS A 1064 -31.42 -6.59 -15.03
C LYS A 1064 -32.25 -5.94 -13.93
N PRO A 1065 -33.52 -5.58 -14.20
CA PRO A 1065 -34.45 -5.18 -13.15
C PRO A 1065 -34.60 -6.30 -12.11
N LEU A 1066 -34.69 -5.94 -10.82
CA LEU A 1066 -34.74 -6.91 -9.72
C LEU A 1066 -36.14 -7.14 -9.13
N SER A 1067 -37.15 -6.38 -9.61
CA SER A 1067 -38.57 -6.42 -9.26
C SER A 1067 -38.94 -6.25 -7.79
#